data_AF-A0AA91TPY5-F1
#
_entry.id   AF-A0AA91TPY5-F1
#
_cell.length_a   1.000
_cell.length_b   1.000
_cell.length_c   1.000
_cell.angle_alpha   90.00
_cell.angle_beta   90.00
_cell.angle_gamma   90.00
#
_symmetry.space_group_name_H-M   'P 1'
#
loop_
_entity.id
_entity.type
_entity.pdbx_description
1 polymer ?
#
loop_
_entity_poly.entity_id
_entity_poly.type
_entity_poly.pdbx_seq_one_letter_code
_entity_poly.pdbx_strand_id
1 'polypeptide(L)'
;MKKFAKLIIYYLLGVIAILALSVLPQYFQMKMFSEGESYLSMFVSFLTDEFFQMDKWVYSLKGAETPIFDVLLPAFIYSMKILGGAILLGFGIACILALFAFFLPNFLLQPMKRILDFAESVPDIIVATLLQAFVLFIFKTTGVEIFQVATYSEKAYLGPILTLSIVPAVSLFKILLLMMEEEYLKTYVTFAKSKGIHDLPILCKHIIRNIIPVSFHHMKIIIWGLLSSQFVIEQLFNVHGLTYFLRANFTPITVTVSLLLIFTPFFIIFQIVDMFVIKKEEKAREVKRGSWKQKWNIPNLRLSLKIRRMDLKESLQQFNWGKFSIIPPIKWLAQSIGLHMKNWKFALGSLFFVLTIGYSLIYSVITNDYVEQQNLLYAEDGSTLLAAPPFAPTEPYFFGSDKSGESIFDQIVVGAKYTLIFGLLIAFLRVIGGLLLGVVYSFYLKHSFQQFLAKMVDSIHFMPLSIIAFILLTPILLPGIDGTFTYSFTERVILETIILTLLVIPLTTILLGKEINRVLEYEFIESARVLGGGKFKIFIRHILPHIGPRLTILFGQQFIQVMLIFMHLGMFDYFFGGTKSSMGMMFEDNPKSITYEWSGLIGQVGREAIGAGRYWFLYILVPIIITIFAMQLIVQGVKEVQQVKVGVIFKRPSLSKRKEKENPKEINLGVTKESFAQIGGKGN
;
A
#
# COMPACT_ATOMS: atom_id res chain seq x y z
N MET A 1 -12.98 -10.47 -31.80
CA MET A 1 -14.13 -9.59 -31.49
C MET A 1 -14.52 -9.55 -30.00
N LYS A 2 -14.87 -10.66 -29.32
CA LYS A 2 -15.32 -10.62 -27.90
C LYS A 2 -14.29 -10.12 -26.86
N LYS A 3 -12.98 -10.34 -27.05
CA LYS A 3 -11.93 -9.83 -26.12
C LYS A 3 -11.70 -8.32 -26.26
N PHE A 4 -11.67 -7.82 -27.50
CA PHE A 4 -11.49 -6.40 -27.81
C PHE A 4 -12.68 -5.54 -27.35
N ALA A 5 -13.92 -6.01 -27.58
CA ALA A 5 -15.11 -5.32 -27.07
C ALA A 5 -15.10 -5.20 -25.53
N LYS A 6 -14.67 -6.24 -24.81
CA LYS A 6 -14.52 -6.19 -23.35
C LYS A 6 -13.49 -5.14 -22.91
N LEU A 7 -12.37 -5.04 -23.62
CA LEU A 7 -11.31 -4.06 -23.36
C LEU A 7 -11.86 -2.64 -23.47
N ILE A 8 -12.60 -2.34 -24.54
CA ILE A 8 -13.25 -1.03 -24.73
C ILE A 8 -14.22 -0.73 -23.59
N ILE A 9 -15.06 -1.69 -23.21
CA ILE A 9 -16.01 -1.51 -22.09
C ILE A 9 -15.26 -1.17 -20.79
N TYR A 10 -14.17 -1.89 -20.48
CA TYR A 10 -13.40 -1.62 -19.26
C TYR A 10 -12.66 -0.29 -19.28
N TYR A 11 -12.22 0.16 -20.46
CA TYR A 11 -11.66 1.49 -20.66
C TYR A 11 -12.71 2.57 -20.41
N LEU A 12 -13.88 2.46 -21.05
CA LEU A 12 -14.99 3.40 -20.90
C LEU A 12 -15.47 3.49 -19.43
N LEU A 13 -15.55 2.36 -18.73
CA LEU A 13 -15.87 2.35 -17.30
C LEU A 13 -14.84 3.10 -16.46
N GLY A 14 -13.55 2.98 -16.79
CA GLY A 14 -12.49 3.74 -16.14
C GLY A 14 -12.61 5.24 -16.40
N VAL A 15 -12.89 5.64 -17.63
CA VAL A 15 -13.14 7.06 -18.00
C VAL A 15 -14.34 7.62 -17.25
N ILE A 16 -15.46 6.90 -17.20
CA ILE A 16 -16.65 7.32 -16.45
C ILE A 16 -16.34 7.48 -14.96
N ALA A 17 -15.56 6.56 -14.38
CA ALA A 17 -15.14 6.66 -12.99
C ALA A 17 -14.25 7.90 -12.74
N ILE A 18 -13.36 8.25 -13.67
CA ILE A 18 -12.53 9.47 -13.60
C ILE A 18 -13.40 10.73 -13.63
N LEU A 19 -14.36 10.79 -14.56
CA LEU A 19 -15.29 11.91 -14.68
C LEU A 19 -16.14 12.06 -13.41
N ALA A 20 -16.62 10.96 -12.84
CA ALA A 20 -17.37 11.01 -11.60
C ALA A 20 -16.48 11.50 -10.45
N LEU A 21 -15.24 11.01 -10.38
CA LEU A 21 -14.29 11.36 -9.34
C LEU A 21 -13.91 12.85 -9.38
N SER A 22 -13.78 13.46 -10.56
CA SER A 22 -13.33 14.84 -10.71
C SER A 22 -14.36 15.89 -10.27
N VAL A 23 -15.65 15.57 -10.32
CA VAL A 23 -16.74 16.45 -9.85
C VAL A 23 -16.96 16.34 -8.34
N LEU A 24 -16.59 15.20 -7.74
CA LEU A 24 -16.83 14.90 -6.33
C LEU A 24 -16.30 15.97 -5.34
N PRO A 25 -15.11 16.57 -5.55
CA PRO A 25 -14.61 17.61 -4.66
C PRO A 25 -15.50 18.85 -4.57
N GLN A 26 -16.11 19.29 -5.69
CA GLN A 26 -17.03 20.44 -5.69
C GLN A 26 -18.26 20.18 -4.83
N TYR A 27 -18.77 18.94 -4.86
CA TYR A 27 -19.91 18.54 -4.04
C TYR A 27 -19.61 18.67 -2.54
N PHE A 28 -18.38 18.37 -2.10
CA PHE A 28 -17.99 18.56 -0.70
C PHE A 28 -17.87 20.04 -0.31
N GLN A 29 -17.49 20.94 -1.24
CA GLN A 29 -17.45 22.38 -0.93
C GLN A 29 -18.84 22.98 -0.70
N MET A 30 -19.85 22.50 -1.42
CA MET A 30 -21.19 23.09 -1.46
C MET A 30 -22.09 22.82 -0.25
N LYS A 31 -21.63 22.06 0.78
CA LYS A 31 -22.42 21.92 2.02
C LYS A 31 -22.67 23.26 2.74
N MET A 32 -22.02 24.35 2.28
CA MET A 32 -22.27 25.74 2.67
C MET A 32 -23.45 26.42 1.93
N PHE A 33 -23.92 25.91 0.79
CA PHE A 33 -24.91 26.60 -0.07
C PHE A 33 -26.07 25.69 -0.49
N SER A 34 -27.10 25.64 0.36
CA SER A 34 -28.47 25.14 0.11
C SER A 34 -28.69 23.63 -0.10
N GLU A 35 -29.73 23.14 0.57
CA GLU A 35 -30.40 21.87 0.27
C GLU A 35 -31.01 21.95 -1.14
N GLY A 36 -30.41 21.34 -2.17
CA GLY A 36 -31.09 21.30 -3.48
C GLY A 36 -30.36 20.60 -4.63
N GLU A 37 -29.05 20.75 -4.76
CA GLU A 37 -28.31 20.22 -5.91
C GLU A 37 -27.83 18.79 -5.63
N SER A 38 -28.43 17.82 -6.33
CA SER A 38 -27.97 16.44 -6.27
C SER A 38 -26.58 16.30 -6.91
N TYR A 39 -25.73 15.41 -6.41
CA TYR A 39 -24.46 15.10 -7.09
C TYR A 39 -24.65 14.76 -8.59
N LEU A 40 -25.78 14.15 -8.93
CA LEU A 40 -26.12 13.81 -10.32
C LEU A 40 -26.35 15.05 -11.19
N SER A 41 -26.99 16.12 -10.67
CA SER A 41 -27.18 17.35 -11.45
C SER A 41 -25.85 18.05 -11.74
N MET A 42 -24.97 18.15 -10.76
CA MET A 42 -23.61 18.67 -10.95
C MET A 42 -22.80 17.83 -11.95
N PHE A 43 -22.87 16.51 -11.84
CA PHE A 43 -22.18 15.63 -12.77
C PHE A 43 -22.69 15.80 -14.22
N VAL A 44 -24.01 15.94 -14.41
CA VAL A 44 -24.59 16.19 -15.73
C VAL A 44 -24.21 17.56 -16.27
N SER A 45 -24.27 18.62 -15.43
CA SER A 45 -23.84 19.97 -15.82
C SER A 45 -22.37 20.02 -16.20
N PHE A 46 -21.48 19.39 -15.42
CA PHE A 46 -20.07 19.26 -15.80
C PHE A 46 -19.89 18.60 -17.17
N LEU A 47 -20.65 17.54 -17.46
CA LEU A 47 -20.58 16.87 -18.76
C LEU A 47 -21.02 17.79 -19.91
N THR A 48 -22.18 18.45 -19.78
CA THR A 48 -22.77 19.26 -20.86
C THR A 48 -22.07 20.60 -21.05
N ASP A 49 -21.64 21.21 -19.94
CA ASP A 49 -21.24 22.61 -19.91
C ASP A 49 -19.73 22.78 -19.92
N GLU A 50 -18.94 21.77 -19.53
CA GLU A 50 -17.47 21.81 -19.52
C GLU A 50 -16.86 20.69 -20.38
N PHE A 51 -17.15 19.42 -20.09
CA PHE A 51 -16.41 18.30 -20.67
C PHE A 51 -16.60 18.14 -22.18
N PHE A 52 -17.83 18.23 -22.70
CA PHE A 52 -18.09 18.10 -24.14
C PHE A 52 -17.74 19.36 -24.96
N GLN A 53 -17.50 20.50 -24.30
CA GLN A 53 -17.16 21.77 -24.93
C GLN A 53 -15.64 21.97 -24.93
N MET A 54 -14.97 21.53 -26.01
CA MET A 54 -13.50 21.55 -26.09
C MET A 54 -12.89 22.95 -26.00
N ASP A 55 -13.65 23.99 -26.34
CA ASP A 55 -13.30 25.41 -26.20
C ASP A 55 -13.13 25.84 -24.73
N LYS A 56 -13.79 25.16 -23.79
CA LYS A 56 -13.70 25.43 -22.34
C LYS A 56 -12.59 24.67 -21.64
N TRP A 57 -11.80 23.88 -22.38
CA TRP A 57 -10.67 23.15 -21.83
C TRP A 57 -9.48 24.08 -21.65
N VAL A 58 -9.59 24.94 -20.65
CA VAL A 58 -8.68 26.04 -20.39
C VAL A 58 -8.03 25.87 -19.02
N TYR A 59 -6.74 26.17 -18.97
CA TYR A 59 -5.95 26.29 -17.76
C TYR A 59 -5.78 27.77 -17.43
N SER A 60 -6.23 28.17 -16.23
CA SER A 60 -6.02 29.53 -15.74
C SER A 60 -4.68 29.61 -14.99
N LEU A 61 -3.72 30.34 -15.58
CA LEU A 61 -2.42 30.62 -14.98
C LEU A 61 -2.31 32.11 -14.71
N LYS A 62 -2.34 32.51 -13.42
CA LYS A 62 -2.24 33.94 -13.01
C LYS A 62 -3.26 34.86 -13.74
N GLY A 63 -4.46 34.36 -14.01
CA GLY A 63 -5.52 35.10 -14.69
C GLY A 63 -5.46 35.08 -16.22
N ALA A 64 -4.43 34.48 -16.83
CA ALA A 64 -4.40 34.21 -18.27
C ALA A 64 -4.95 32.81 -18.58
N GLU A 65 -5.85 32.75 -19.55
CA GLU A 65 -6.46 31.53 -20.05
C GLU A 65 -5.63 30.92 -21.17
N THR A 66 -5.18 29.68 -20.99
CA THR A 66 -4.39 28.93 -21.98
C THR A 66 -5.02 27.57 -22.24
N PRO A 67 -4.94 27.00 -23.45
CA PRO A 67 -5.45 25.65 -23.70
C PRO A 67 -4.81 24.63 -22.74
N ILE A 68 -5.65 23.78 -22.12
CA ILE A 68 -5.20 22.92 -21.02
C ILE A 68 -4.11 21.92 -21.44
N PHE A 69 -4.16 21.46 -22.68
CA PHE A 69 -3.18 20.52 -23.23
C PHE A 69 -1.80 21.15 -23.41
N ASP A 70 -1.71 22.44 -23.71
CA ASP A 70 -0.44 23.14 -23.89
C ASP A 70 0.34 23.23 -22.58
N VAL A 71 -0.36 23.17 -21.45
CA VAL A 71 0.22 23.17 -20.10
C VAL A 71 0.44 21.74 -19.59
N LEU A 72 -0.60 20.90 -19.60
CA LEU A 72 -0.56 19.58 -18.97
C LEU A 72 0.22 18.55 -19.77
N LEU A 73 0.21 18.59 -21.10
CA LEU A 73 0.89 17.57 -21.92
C LEU A 73 2.43 17.66 -21.77
N PRO A 74 3.09 18.83 -21.84
CA PRO A 74 4.52 18.94 -21.56
C PRO A 74 4.89 18.51 -20.14
N ALA A 75 4.05 18.87 -19.15
CA ALA A 75 4.23 18.46 -17.76
C ALA A 75 4.15 16.94 -17.61
N PHE A 76 3.15 16.30 -18.23
CA PHE A 76 3.01 14.85 -18.29
C PHE A 76 4.22 14.18 -18.93
N ILE A 77 4.68 14.66 -20.08
CA ILE A 77 5.86 14.10 -20.78
C ILE A 77 7.10 14.18 -19.89
N TYR A 78 7.30 15.31 -19.20
CA TYR A 78 8.44 15.47 -18.29
C TYR A 78 8.39 14.48 -17.13
N SER A 79 7.21 14.35 -16.52
CA SER A 79 6.91 13.41 -15.44
C SER A 79 7.16 11.95 -15.87
N MET A 80 6.72 11.59 -17.08
CA MET A 80 6.95 10.25 -17.66
C MET A 80 8.41 9.98 -18.03
N LYS A 81 9.20 11.00 -18.40
CA LYS A 81 10.65 10.84 -18.62
C LYS A 81 11.37 10.45 -17.32
N ILE A 82 11.02 11.08 -16.21
CA ILE A 82 11.57 10.74 -14.87
C ILE A 82 11.18 9.31 -14.51
N LEU A 83 9.91 8.95 -14.62
CA LEU A 83 9.42 7.60 -14.33
C LEU A 83 10.08 6.54 -15.21
N GLY A 84 10.12 6.76 -16.53
CA GLY A 84 10.74 5.85 -17.47
C GLY A 84 12.22 5.64 -17.19
N GLY A 85 12.95 6.72 -16.88
CA GLY A 85 14.34 6.66 -16.45
C GLY A 85 14.53 5.83 -15.17
N ALA A 86 13.68 6.06 -14.16
CA ALA A 86 13.73 5.34 -12.90
C ALA A 86 13.43 3.84 -13.04
N ILE A 87 12.45 3.49 -13.89
CA ILE A 87 12.11 2.08 -14.20
C ILE A 87 13.30 1.41 -14.89
N LEU A 88 13.87 2.04 -15.92
CA LEU A 88 14.99 1.45 -16.67
C LEU A 88 16.21 1.24 -15.78
N LEU A 89 16.56 2.25 -14.98
CA LEU A 89 17.71 2.19 -14.07
C LEU A 89 17.46 1.17 -12.95
N GLY A 90 16.31 1.25 -12.28
CA GLY A 90 15.98 0.38 -11.16
C GLY A 90 15.85 -1.10 -11.58
N PHE A 91 15.16 -1.38 -12.68
CA PHE A 91 15.03 -2.75 -13.18
C PHE A 91 16.34 -3.28 -13.76
N GLY A 92 17.13 -2.42 -14.41
CA GLY A 92 18.47 -2.77 -14.87
C GLY A 92 19.38 -3.22 -13.72
N ILE A 93 19.48 -2.39 -12.67
CA ILE A 93 20.26 -2.71 -11.46
C ILE A 93 19.73 -3.99 -10.81
N ALA A 94 18.41 -4.15 -10.66
CA ALA A 94 17.83 -5.35 -10.06
C ALA A 94 18.19 -6.63 -10.82
N CYS A 95 18.10 -6.62 -12.15
CA CYS A 95 18.46 -7.75 -12.99
C CYS A 95 19.96 -8.09 -12.88
N ILE A 96 20.83 -7.08 -12.88
CA ILE A 96 22.28 -7.28 -12.73
C ILE A 96 22.61 -7.88 -11.36
N LEU A 97 22.08 -7.30 -10.29
CA LEU A 97 22.27 -7.79 -8.92
C LEU A 97 21.70 -9.21 -8.75
N ALA A 98 20.55 -9.51 -9.36
CA ALA A 98 19.95 -10.85 -9.35
C ALA A 98 20.90 -11.88 -9.98
N LEU A 99 21.42 -11.60 -11.18
CA LEU A 99 22.36 -12.49 -11.86
C LEU A 99 23.63 -12.73 -11.05
N PHE A 100 24.16 -11.67 -10.41
CA PHE A 100 25.34 -11.79 -9.56
C PHE A 100 25.06 -12.58 -8.28
N ALA A 101 23.94 -12.30 -7.60
CA ALA A 101 23.52 -12.95 -6.37
C ALA A 101 23.35 -14.47 -6.52
N PHE A 102 22.97 -14.95 -7.70
CA PHE A 102 22.86 -16.39 -7.96
C PHE A 102 24.16 -17.16 -7.70
N PHE A 103 25.31 -16.51 -7.84
CA PHE A 103 26.63 -17.12 -7.59
C PHE A 103 27.18 -16.85 -6.19
N LEU A 104 26.45 -16.12 -5.34
CA LEU A 104 26.92 -15.79 -4.01
C LEU A 104 26.74 -16.98 -3.05
N PRO A 105 27.71 -17.22 -2.14
CA PRO A 105 27.57 -18.22 -1.11
C PRO A 105 26.49 -17.81 -0.08
N ASN A 106 25.86 -18.82 0.53
CA ASN A 106 24.75 -18.61 1.48
C ASN A 106 25.08 -17.67 2.66
N PHE A 107 26.34 -17.61 3.09
CA PHE A 107 26.76 -16.71 4.17
C PHE A 107 26.66 -15.22 3.80
N LEU A 108 26.75 -14.87 2.50
CA LEU A 108 26.54 -13.51 2.00
C LEU A 108 25.08 -13.27 1.62
N LEU A 109 24.39 -14.29 1.09
CA LEU A 109 22.99 -14.15 0.69
C LEU A 109 22.04 -13.88 1.86
N GLN A 110 22.25 -14.54 3.00
CA GLN A 110 21.40 -14.36 4.18
C GLN A 110 21.40 -12.93 4.74
N PRO A 111 22.56 -12.28 5.01
CA PRO A 111 22.58 -10.89 5.44
C PRO A 111 22.06 -9.95 4.34
N MET A 112 22.39 -10.20 3.07
CA MET A 112 21.86 -9.41 1.95
C MET A 112 20.33 -9.43 1.91
N LYS A 113 19.69 -10.59 2.09
CA LYS A 113 18.22 -10.69 2.18
C LYS A 113 17.65 -9.88 3.34
N ARG A 114 18.31 -9.87 4.51
CA ARG A 114 17.89 -9.06 5.66
C ARG A 114 18.00 -7.57 5.37
N ILE A 115 19.06 -7.14 4.67
CA ILE A 115 19.23 -5.75 4.23
C ILE A 115 18.13 -5.37 3.23
N LEU A 116 17.81 -6.25 2.29
CA LEU A 116 16.69 -6.00 1.35
C LEU A 116 15.35 -5.93 2.05
N ASP A 117 15.09 -6.80 3.03
CA ASP A 117 13.87 -6.75 3.85
C ASP A 117 13.75 -5.41 4.60
N PHE A 118 14.87 -4.88 5.11
CA PHE A 118 14.91 -3.57 5.74
C PHE A 118 14.77 -2.42 4.73
N ALA A 119 15.47 -2.46 3.60
CA ALA A 119 15.41 -1.42 2.58
C ALA A 119 14.00 -1.30 1.96
N GLU A 120 13.29 -2.42 1.78
CA GLU A 120 11.89 -2.43 1.33
C GLU A 120 10.93 -1.83 2.39
N SER A 121 11.33 -1.85 3.66
CA SER A 121 10.52 -1.26 4.75
C SER A 121 10.57 0.26 4.79
N VAL A 122 11.59 0.87 4.15
CA VAL A 122 11.75 2.32 4.14
C VAL A 122 10.90 2.91 2.99
N PRO A 123 9.95 3.81 3.30
CA PRO A 123 9.20 4.54 2.29
C PRO A 123 10.11 5.31 1.33
N ASP A 124 9.68 5.40 0.08
CA ASP A 124 10.27 6.19 -0.99
C ASP A 124 10.53 7.65 -0.61
N ILE A 125 9.56 8.32 0.04
CA ILE A 125 9.73 9.72 0.49
C ILE A 125 10.91 9.84 1.45
N ILE A 126 11.04 8.89 2.38
CA ILE A 126 12.10 8.92 3.39
C ILE A 126 13.44 8.69 2.73
N VAL A 127 13.53 7.73 1.81
CA VAL A 127 14.73 7.51 0.99
C VAL A 127 15.10 8.79 0.25
N ALA A 128 14.11 9.48 -0.31
CA ALA A 128 14.28 10.71 -1.06
C ALA A 128 14.81 11.86 -0.18
N THR A 129 14.17 12.12 0.96
CA THR A 129 14.59 13.16 1.90
C THR A 129 15.99 12.89 2.45
N LEU A 130 16.30 11.64 2.80
CA LEU A 130 17.63 11.25 3.27
C LEU A 130 18.69 11.40 2.17
N LEU A 131 18.37 11.04 0.93
CA LEU A 131 19.28 11.19 -0.19
C LEU A 131 19.56 12.67 -0.50
N GLN A 132 18.53 13.53 -0.48
CA GLN A 132 18.71 14.97 -0.64
C GLN A 132 19.57 15.56 0.47
N ALA A 133 19.30 15.21 1.73
CA ALA A 133 20.11 15.65 2.87
C ALA A 133 21.57 15.18 2.76
N PHE A 134 21.79 13.93 2.32
CA PHE A 134 23.12 13.38 2.10
C PHE A 134 23.89 14.10 0.99
N VAL A 135 23.23 14.40 -0.13
CA VAL A 135 23.85 15.14 -1.25
C VAL A 135 24.20 16.56 -0.84
N LEU A 136 23.31 17.24 -0.09
CA LEU A 136 23.61 18.56 0.47
C LEU A 136 24.75 18.51 1.47
N PHE A 137 24.84 17.46 2.29
CA PHE A 137 25.94 17.27 3.21
C PHE A 137 27.28 17.13 2.47
N ILE A 138 27.32 16.33 1.40
CA ILE A 138 28.50 16.22 0.53
C ILE A 138 28.84 17.58 -0.07
N PHE A 139 27.87 18.26 -0.67
CA PHE A 139 28.08 19.57 -1.28
C PHE A 139 28.66 20.59 -0.28
N LYS A 140 28.12 20.65 0.95
CA LYS A 140 28.63 21.54 2.00
C LYS A 140 30.05 21.17 2.46
N THR A 141 30.43 19.90 2.41
CA THR A 141 31.73 19.41 2.90
C THR A 141 32.82 19.47 1.83
N THR A 142 32.49 19.11 0.58
CA THR A 142 33.45 18.95 -0.51
C THR A 142 33.36 20.05 -1.56
N GLY A 143 32.28 20.83 -1.58
CA GLY A 143 31.95 21.78 -2.65
C GLY A 143 31.50 21.11 -3.95
N VAL A 144 31.44 19.77 -4.01
CA VAL A 144 31.06 19.04 -5.22
C VAL A 144 29.55 18.81 -5.26
N GLU A 145 28.90 19.37 -6.27
CA GLU A 145 27.48 19.12 -6.53
C GLU A 145 27.32 17.80 -7.30
N ILE A 146 26.77 16.77 -6.65
CA ILE A 146 26.51 15.49 -7.30
C ILE A 146 25.34 15.63 -8.30
N PHE A 147 24.28 16.33 -7.89
CA PHE A 147 23.15 16.72 -8.73
C PHE A 147 22.31 17.81 -8.08
N GLN A 148 21.52 18.52 -8.89
CA GLN A 148 20.59 19.55 -8.43
C GLN A 148 19.52 18.96 -7.50
N VAL A 149 19.51 19.44 -6.25
CA VAL A 149 18.62 18.95 -5.18
C VAL A 149 17.21 19.53 -5.28
N ALA A 150 17.08 20.76 -5.80
CA ALA A 150 15.83 21.41 -6.16
C ALA A 150 16.11 22.45 -7.26
N THR A 151 15.15 22.69 -8.15
CA THR A 151 15.35 23.63 -9.26
C THR A 151 14.26 24.71 -9.33
N TYR A 152 14.65 25.91 -9.79
CA TYR A 152 13.71 27.01 -10.09
C TYR A 152 13.59 27.32 -11.59
N SER A 153 14.62 27.06 -12.42
CA SER A 153 14.61 27.38 -13.87
C SER A 153 14.98 26.21 -14.80
N GLU A 154 15.96 25.37 -14.44
CA GLU A 154 16.38 24.21 -15.24
C GLU A 154 15.58 22.93 -14.91
N LYS A 155 15.63 21.93 -15.79
CA LYS A 155 14.93 20.66 -15.57
C LYS A 155 15.85 19.65 -14.87
N ALA A 156 15.58 19.36 -13.59
CA ALA A 156 16.27 18.29 -12.86
C ALA A 156 15.77 16.88 -13.24
N TYR A 157 16.63 16.09 -13.88
CA TYR A 157 16.34 14.68 -14.19
C TYR A 157 17.06 13.69 -13.26
N LEU A 158 18.34 13.91 -12.97
CA LEU A 158 19.20 12.91 -12.33
C LEU A 158 18.76 12.58 -10.90
N GLY A 159 18.55 13.60 -10.05
CA GLY A 159 18.12 13.42 -8.66
C GLY A 159 16.79 12.65 -8.52
N PRO A 160 15.71 13.09 -9.18
CA PRO A 160 14.44 12.37 -9.20
C PRO A 160 14.55 10.92 -9.70
N ILE A 161 15.29 10.70 -10.80
CA ILE A 161 15.47 9.35 -11.39
C ILE A 161 16.18 8.40 -10.43
N LEU A 162 17.31 8.83 -9.85
CA LEU A 162 18.07 7.99 -8.92
C LEU A 162 17.22 7.63 -7.71
N THR A 163 16.56 8.62 -7.12
CA THR A 163 15.71 8.42 -5.95
C THR A 163 14.59 7.42 -6.21
N LEU A 164 13.82 7.65 -7.28
CA LEU A 164 12.66 6.84 -7.63
C LEU A 164 13.08 5.41 -8.05
N SER A 165 14.33 5.20 -8.48
CA SER A 165 14.83 3.87 -8.89
C SER A 165 15.14 2.91 -7.74
N ILE A 166 15.38 3.41 -6.52
CA ILE A 166 15.89 2.61 -5.40
C ILE A 166 14.88 1.54 -4.96
N VAL A 167 13.65 1.96 -4.68
CA VAL A 167 12.59 1.04 -4.20
C VAL A 167 12.30 -0.06 -5.24
N PRO A 168 12.11 0.24 -6.54
CA PRO A 168 12.00 -0.76 -7.60
C PRO A 168 13.19 -1.70 -7.70
N ALA A 169 14.40 -1.17 -7.57
CA ALA A 169 15.62 -1.97 -7.64
C ALA A 169 15.62 -3.02 -6.52
N VAL A 170 15.39 -2.60 -5.28
CA VAL A 170 15.31 -3.48 -4.10
C VAL A 170 14.19 -4.51 -4.26
N SER A 171 13.00 -4.05 -4.65
CA SER A 171 11.79 -4.88 -4.74
C SER A 171 11.92 -5.94 -5.83
N LEU A 172 12.33 -5.55 -7.04
CA LEU A 172 12.49 -6.48 -8.14
C LEU A 172 13.66 -7.42 -7.90
N PHE A 173 14.78 -6.93 -7.34
CA PHE A 173 15.94 -7.78 -7.03
C PHE A 173 15.54 -8.90 -6.07
N LYS A 174 14.83 -8.57 -4.98
CA LYS A 174 14.35 -9.55 -4.01
C LYS A 174 13.42 -10.58 -4.64
N ILE A 175 12.48 -10.15 -5.48
CA ILE A 175 11.54 -11.04 -6.16
C ILE A 175 12.28 -11.96 -7.13
N LEU A 176 13.18 -11.43 -7.95
CA LEU A 176 13.97 -12.23 -8.88
C LEU A 176 14.84 -13.25 -8.13
N LEU A 177 15.49 -12.83 -7.04
CA LEU A 177 16.30 -13.71 -6.21
C LEU A 177 15.47 -14.87 -5.65
N LEU A 178 14.31 -14.58 -5.07
CA LEU A 178 13.41 -15.60 -4.52
C LEU A 178 12.90 -16.56 -5.61
N MET A 179 12.50 -16.02 -6.76
CA MET A 179 12.01 -16.84 -7.87
C MET A 179 13.11 -17.73 -8.47
N MET A 180 14.34 -17.23 -8.58
CA MET A 180 15.47 -18.04 -9.04
C MET A 180 15.78 -19.17 -8.05
N GLU A 181 15.72 -18.91 -6.75
CA GLU A 181 15.91 -19.95 -5.72
C GLU A 181 14.81 -21.02 -5.77
N GLU A 182 13.54 -20.62 -5.87
CA GLU A 182 12.42 -21.56 -6.00
C GLU A 182 12.54 -22.41 -7.27
N GLU A 183 12.95 -21.80 -8.37
CA GLU A 183 13.14 -22.48 -9.65
C GLU A 183 14.35 -23.42 -9.64
N TYR A 184 15.43 -23.04 -8.92
CA TYR A 184 16.64 -23.84 -8.75
C TYR A 184 16.41 -25.13 -7.97
N LEU A 185 15.44 -25.14 -7.06
CA LEU A 185 15.08 -26.31 -6.24
C LEU A 185 14.28 -27.37 -7.02
N LYS A 186 13.91 -27.13 -8.28
CA LYS A 186 13.07 -28.06 -9.06
C LYS A 186 13.87 -29.25 -9.60
N THR A 187 13.20 -30.40 -9.73
CA THR A 187 13.80 -31.69 -10.14
C THR A 187 14.47 -31.68 -11.51
N TYR A 188 14.04 -30.82 -12.45
CA TYR A 188 14.71 -30.75 -13.75
C TYR A 188 16.10 -30.10 -13.65
N VAL A 189 16.33 -29.23 -12.66
CA VAL A 189 17.63 -28.60 -12.41
C VAL A 189 18.60 -29.63 -11.84
N THR A 190 18.15 -30.45 -10.88
CA THR A 190 18.97 -31.55 -10.34
C THR A 190 19.32 -32.57 -11.43
N PHE A 191 18.40 -32.85 -12.35
CA PHE A 191 18.67 -33.69 -13.53
C PHE A 191 19.67 -33.07 -14.52
N ALA A 192 19.58 -31.76 -14.75
CA ALA A 192 20.56 -31.04 -15.58
C ALA A 192 21.97 -31.11 -14.97
N LYS A 193 22.06 -30.93 -13.65
CA LYS A 193 23.32 -31.07 -12.89
C LYS A 193 23.87 -32.49 -12.92
N SER A 194 23.03 -33.51 -12.79
CA SER A 194 23.48 -34.91 -12.86
C SER A 194 24.00 -35.29 -14.26
N LYS A 195 23.63 -34.53 -15.30
CA LYS A 195 24.19 -34.64 -16.66
C LYS A 195 25.50 -33.87 -16.86
N GLY A 196 26.05 -33.24 -15.82
CA GLY A 196 27.29 -32.47 -15.90
C GLY A 196 27.12 -31.04 -16.45
N ILE A 197 25.89 -30.52 -16.54
CA ILE A 197 25.66 -29.14 -17.01
C ILE A 197 26.02 -28.16 -15.88
N HIS A 198 26.88 -27.18 -16.18
CA HIS A 198 27.26 -26.12 -15.25
C HIS A 198 26.10 -25.15 -14.93
N ASP A 199 26.21 -24.43 -13.81
CA ASP A 199 25.16 -23.55 -13.28
C ASP A 199 24.76 -22.39 -14.23
N LEU A 200 25.72 -21.81 -14.97
CA LEU A 200 25.46 -20.66 -15.85
C LEU A 200 24.53 -21.01 -17.05
N PRO A 201 24.77 -22.09 -17.83
CA PRO A 201 23.81 -22.55 -18.83
C PRO A 201 22.42 -22.86 -18.27
N ILE A 202 22.35 -23.43 -17.05
CA ILE A 202 21.08 -23.73 -16.38
C ILE A 202 20.33 -22.43 -16.08
N LEU A 203 21.03 -21.44 -15.52
CA LEU A 203 20.48 -20.12 -15.21
C LEU A 203 19.93 -19.46 -16.48
N CYS A 204 20.76 -19.27 -17.50
CA CYS A 204 20.41 -18.48 -18.68
C CYS A 204 19.33 -19.15 -19.56
N LYS A 205 19.39 -20.47 -19.74
CA LYS A 205 18.53 -21.18 -20.71
C LYS A 205 17.24 -21.71 -20.10
N HIS A 206 17.27 -22.08 -18.81
CA HIS A 206 16.14 -22.72 -18.14
C HIS A 206 15.50 -21.81 -17.09
N ILE A 207 16.26 -21.36 -16.09
CA ILE A 207 15.69 -20.62 -14.95
C ILE A 207 15.14 -19.27 -15.39
N ILE A 208 15.96 -18.42 -16.03
CA ILE A 208 15.55 -17.08 -16.49
C ILE A 208 14.31 -17.17 -17.39
N ARG A 209 14.32 -18.10 -18.35
CA ARG A 209 13.20 -18.34 -19.26
C ARG A 209 11.90 -18.70 -18.53
N ASN A 210 11.99 -19.41 -17.41
CA ASN A 210 10.84 -19.83 -16.63
C ASN A 210 10.33 -18.74 -15.69
N ILE A 211 11.21 -17.89 -15.15
CA ILE A 211 10.80 -16.80 -14.24
C ILE A 211 10.23 -15.59 -14.99
N ILE A 212 10.72 -15.28 -16.20
CA ILE A 212 10.32 -14.09 -16.98
C ILE A 212 8.79 -13.85 -16.99
N PRO A 213 7.92 -14.84 -17.30
CA PRO A 213 6.47 -14.60 -17.35
C PRO A 213 5.88 -14.15 -16.02
N VAL A 214 6.37 -14.71 -14.91
CA VAL A 214 5.88 -14.38 -13.56
C VAL A 214 6.51 -13.06 -13.08
N SER A 215 7.78 -12.80 -13.43
CA SER A 215 8.46 -11.53 -13.15
C SER A 215 7.72 -10.33 -13.75
N PHE A 216 7.14 -10.47 -14.95
CA PHE A 216 6.33 -9.40 -15.58
C PHE A 216 5.11 -9.00 -14.75
N HIS A 217 4.44 -9.95 -14.08
CA HIS A 217 3.33 -9.62 -13.19
C HIS A 217 3.78 -8.78 -12.00
N HIS A 218 4.97 -9.07 -11.46
CA HIS A 218 5.56 -8.27 -10.38
C HIS A 218 6.01 -6.89 -10.86
N MET A 219 6.60 -6.80 -12.05
CA MET A 219 6.95 -5.51 -12.66
C MET A 219 5.73 -4.59 -12.80
N LYS A 220 4.55 -5.12 -13.20
CA LYS A 220 3.30 -4.34 -13.26
C LYS A 220 2.93 -3.73 -11.90
N ILE A 221 3.05 -4.50 -10.81
CA ILE A 221 2.75 -4.03 -9.45
C ILE A 221 3.75 -2.96 -9.02
N ILE A 222 5.05 -3.14 -9.34
CA ILE A 222 6.09 -2.17 -8.99
C ILE A 222 5.90 -0.85 -9.76
N ILE A 223 5.62 -0.91 -11.07
CA ILE A 223 5.34 0.29 -11.89
C ILE A 223 4.12 1.04 -11.34
N TRP A 224 3.10 0.32 -10.88
CA TRP A 224 1.94 0.94 -10.25
C TRP A 224 2.28 1.65 -8.93
N GLY A 225 3.11 1.04 -8.08
CA GLY A 225 3.64 1.69 -6.87
C GLY A 225 4.46 2.94 -7.21
N LEU A 226 5.33 2.84 -8.22
CA LEU A 226 6.18 3.94 -8.69
C LEU A 226 5.40 5.14 -9.18
N LEU A 227 4.28 4.90 -9.87
CA LEU A 227 3.41 5.99 -10.27
C LEU A 227 2.99 6.80 -9.06
N SER A 228 2.55 6.18 -7.96
CA SER A 228 2.21 6.94 -6.75
C SER A 228 3.38 7.73 -6.18
N SER A 229 4.56 7.12 -6.13
CA SER A 229 5.78 7.75 -5.63
C SER A 229 6.23 8.95 -6.46
N GLN A 230 6.05 8.87 -7.79
CA GLN A 230 6.49 9.89 -8.74
C GLN A 230 5.91 11.27 -8.43
N PHE A 231 4.63 11.36 -8.09
CA PHE A 231 3.98 12.64 -7.79
C PHE A 231 4.56 13.31 -6.54
N VAL A 232 5.00 12.51 -5.58
CA VAL A 232 5.66 13.06 -4.38
C VAL A 232 7.10 13.43 -4.66
N ILE A 233 7.81 12.66 -5.48
CA ILE A 233 9.15 13.02 -5.97
C ILE A 233 9.12 14.34 -6.74
N GLU A 234 8.07 14.60 -7.53
CA GLU A 234 7.90 15.88 -8.23
C GLU A 234 7.85 17.04 -7.23
N GLN A 235 7.04 16.91 -6.19
CA GLN A 235 6.94 17.92 -5.14
C GLN A 235 8.25 18.11 -4.38
N LEU A 236 8.91 17.00 -4.01
CA LEU A 236 10.11 17.02 -3.17
C LEU A 236 11.33 17.64 -3.88
N PHE A 237 11.46 17.43 -5.19
CA PHE A 237 12.54 18.02 -6.00
C PHE A 237 12.15 19.35 -6.66
N ASN A 238 10.98 19.90 -6.33
CA ASN A 238 10.40 21.09 -6.96
C ASN A 238 10.37 21.01 -8.50
N VAL A 239 9.96 19.85 -9.00
CA VAL A 239 9.84 19.56 -10.43
C VAL A 239 8.48 20.06 -10.89
N HIS A 240 8.44 20.94 -11.89
CA HIS A 240 7.19 21.39 -12.54
C HIS A 240 6.56 20.30 -13.42
N GLY A 241 6.20 19.18 -12.80
CA GLY A 241 5.51 18.04 -13.38
C GLY A 241 3.99 18.17 -13.28
N LEU A 242 3.29 17.06 -13.49
CA LEU A 242 1.82 17.03 -13.50
C LEU A 242 1.23 17.42 -12.13
N THR A 243 1.91 17.07 -11.04
CA THR A 243 1.48 17.41 -9.67
C THR A 243 1.41 18.92 -9.43
N TYR A 244 2.41 19.65 -9.92
CA TYR A 244 2.51 21.10 -9.74
C TYR A 244 1.30 21.82 -10.36
N PHE A 245 0.97 21.49 -11.62
CA PHE A 245 -0.14 22.10 -12.32
C PHE A 245 -1.51 21.67 -11.79
N LEU A 246 -1.62 20.42 -11.31
CA LEU A 246 -2.85 19.93 -10.67
C LEU A 246 -3.15 20.66 -9.35
N ARG A 247 -2.11 20.99 -8.57
CA ARG A 247 -2.26 21.79 -7.33
C ARG A 247 -2.56 23.26 -7.62
N ALA A 248 -1.92 23.83 -8.65
CA ALA A 248 -2.05 25.25 -8.96
C ALA A 248 -3.42 25.63 -9.55
N ASN A 249 -4.09 24.74 -10.29
CA ASN A 249 -5.44 24.95 -10.80
C ASN A 249 -6.32 23.73 -10.50
N PHE A 250 -7.02 23.76 -9.36
CA PHE A 250 -7.85 22.65 -8.92
C PHE A 250 -9.30 22.80 -9.43
N THR A 251 -9.52 22.46 -10.70
CA THR A 251 -10.84 22.46 -11.36
C THR A 251 -11.22 21.05 -11.83
N PRO A 252 -12.52 20.70 -11.95
CA PRO A 252 -12.94 19.37 -12.42
C PRO A 252 -12.33 18.99 -13.77
N ILE A 253 -12.22 19.93 -14.70
CA ILE A 253 -11.63 19.68 -16.00
C ILE A 253 -10.12 19.40 -15.90
N THR A 254 -9.38 20.16 -15.09
CA THR A 254 -7.93 19.95 -14.87
C THR A 254 -7.67 18.60 -14.21
N VAL A 255 -8.48 18.23 -13.22
CA VAL A 255 -8.43 16.91 -12.58
C VAL A 255 -8.73 15.81 -13.61
N THR A 256 -9.77 15.96 -14.41
CA THR A 256 -10.17 14.98 -15.44
C THR A 256 -9.06 14.73 -16.44
N VAL A 257 -8.53 15.80 -17.06
CA VAL A 257 -7.48 15.67 -18.09
C VAL A 257 -6.21 15.09 -17.50
N SER A 258 -5.80 15.53 -16.31
CA SER A 258 -4.64 15.00 -15.59
C SER A 258 -4.77 13.50 -15.31
N LEU A 259 -5.93 13.05 -14.80
CA LEU A 259 -6.18 11.64 -14.52
C LEU A 259 -6.29 10.81 -15.80
N LEU A 260 -6.83 11.35 -16.90
CA LEU A 260 -6.90 10.65 -18.19
C LEU A 260 -5.52 10.48 -18.84
N LEU A 261 -4.64 11.48 -18.73
CA LEU A 261 -3.25 11.41 -19.20
C LEU A 261 -2.48 10.30 -18.47
N ILE A 262 -2.78 10.07 -17.19
CA ILE A 262 -2.19 8.96 -16.42
C ILE A 262 -2.89 7.65 -16.78
N PHE A 263 -4.20 7.57 -16.70
CA PHE A 263 -4.96 6.32 -16.85
C PHE A 263 -4.77 5.66 -18.22
N THR A 264 -4.89 6.44 -19.30
CA THR A 264 -4.96 5.92 -20.67
C THR A 264 -3.72 5.13 -21.11
N PRO A 265 -2.49 5.68 -21.05
CA PRO A 265 -1.30 4.97 -21.50
C PRO A 265 -1.01 3.73 -20.65
N PHE A 266 -1.19 3.80 -19.32
CA PHE A 266 -0.94 2.67 -18.44
C PHE A 266 -1.97 1.56 -18.62
N PHE A 267 -3.25 1.90 -18.78
CA PHE A 267 -4.29 0.95 -19.12
C PHE A 267 -3.92 0.18 -20.39
N ILE A 268 -3.52 0.89 -21.46
CA ILE A 268 -3.14 0.28 -22.74
C ILE A 268 -1.92 -0.62 -22.58
N ILE A 269 -0.84 -0.13 -21.96
CA ILE A 269 0.41 -0.89 -21.75
C ILE A 269 0.12 -2.18 -20.99
N PHE A 270 -0.56 -2.10 -19.84
CA PHE A 270 -0.82 -3.28 -19.02
C PHE A 270 -1.76 -4.27 -19.68
N GLN A 271 -2.74 -3.79 -20.44
CA GLN A 271 -3.66 -4.65 -21.17
C GLN A 271 -2.98 -5.37 -22.34
N ILE A 272 -2.01 -4.74 -22.99
CA ILE A 272 -1.15 -5.38 -24.01
C ILE A 272 -0.31 -6.48 -23.34
N VAL A 273 0.32 -6.18 -22.21
CA VAL A 273 1.13 -7.16 -21.45
C VAL A 273 0.28 -8.37 -21.03
N ASP A 274 -0.90 -8.13 -20.46
CA ASP A 274 -1.81 -9.20 -20.02
C ASP A 274 -2.23 -10.10 -21.20
N MET A 275 -2.37 -9.54 -22.41
CA MET A 275 -2.68 -10.32 -23.60
C MET A 275 -1.55 -11.28 -24.01
N PHE A 276 -0.28 -10.90 -23.79
CA PHE A 276 0.88 -11.75 -24.11
C PHE A 276 1.17 -12.80 -23.02
N VAL A 277 1.05 -12.44 -21.74
CA VAL A 277 1.47 -13.29 -20.61
C VAL A 277 0.43 -14.36 -20.26
N ILE A 278 -0.87 -14.04 -20.29
CA ILE A 278 -1.95 -14.95 -19.81
C ILE A 278 -2.14 -16.20 -20.69
N LYS A 279 -1.59 -16.21 -21.92
CA LYS A 279 -1.74 -17.30 -22.89
C LYS A 279 -1.22 -18.66 -22.39
N LYS A 280 -0.39 -18.70 -21.33
CA LYS A 280 0.14 -19.94 -20.73
C LYS A 280 -0.63 -20.43 -19.50
N GLU A 281 -1.17 -19.56 -18.65
CA GLU A 281 -1.88 -19.99 -17.42
C GLU A 281 -3.32 -20.46 -17.67
N GLU A 282 -4.04 -19.85 -18.63
CA GLU A 282 -5.41 -20.28 -18.98
C GLU A 282 -5.43 -21.74 -19.44
N LYS A 283 -4.42 -22.18 -20.22
CA LYS A 283 -4.30 -23.58 -20.67
C LYS A 283 -4.15 -24.56 -19.50
N ALA A 284 -3.40 -24.22 -18.46
CA ALA A 284 -3.22 -25.10 -17.30
C ALA A 284 -4.49 -25.19 -16.43
N ARG A 285 -5.25 -24.08 -16.30
CA ARG A 285 -6.51 -24.06 -15.53
C ARG A 285 -7.68 -24.68 -16.30
N GLU A 286 -7.74 -24.53 -17.63
CA GLU A 286 -8.75 -25.18 -18.46
C GLU A 286 -8.60 -26.70 -18.45
N VAL A 287 -7.37 -27.25 -18.44
CA VAL A 287 -7.13 -28.70 -18.31
C VAL A 287 -7.70 -29.25 -16.99
N LYS A 288 -7.58 -28.52 -15.87
CA LYS A 288 -8.22 -28.92 -14.60
C LYS A 288 -9.75 -28.78 -14.62
N ARG A 289 -10.29 -27.74 -15.27
CA ARG A 289 -11.75 -27.54 -15.39
C ARG A 289 -12.43 -28.55 -16.33
N GLY A 290 -11.73 -29.01 -17.37
CA GLY A 290 -12.20 -30.05 -18.28
C GLY A 290 -12.45 -31.38 -17.56
N SER A 291 -11.55 -31.76 -16.65
CA SER A 291 -11.69 -32.95 -15.80
C SER A 291 -12.90 -32.86 -14.84
N TRP A 292 -13.21 -31.66 -14.33
CA TRP A 292 -14.32 -31.46 -13.39
C TRP A 292 -15.70 -31.37 -14.08
N LYS A 293 -15.78 -30.77 -15.28
CA LYS A 293 -17.03 -30.72 -16.07
C LYS A 293 -17.52 -32.11 -16.50
N GLN A 294 -16.63 -33.10 -16.60
CA GLN A 294 -17.01 -34.48 -16.95
C GLN A 294 -17.69 -35.24 -15.80
N LYS A 295 -17.66 -34.75 -14.55
CA LYS A 295 -18.27 -35.41 -13.38
C LYS A 295 -19.66 -34.91 -12.98
N TRP A 296 -20.23 -33.95 -13.69
CA TRP A 296 -21.56 -33.39 -13.39
C TRP A 296 -22.52 -33.49 -14.59
N ASN A 297 -22.68 -34.70 -15.11
CA ASN A 297 -23.77 -35.02 -16.02
C ASN A 297 -24.95 -35.58 -15.19
N ILE A 298 -25.70 -34.67 -14.55
CA ILE A 298 -27.00 -35.00 -13.95
C ILE A 298 -28.08 -34.49 -14.91
N PRO A 299 -28.82 -35.37 -15.61
CA PRO A 299 -29.93 -34.95 -16.45
C PRO A 299 -31.15 -34.73 -15.54
N ASN A 300 -31.47 -33.47 -15.25
CA ASN A 300 -32.84 -33.01 -14.98
C ASN A 300 -32.88 -31.48 -14.99
N LEU A 301 -32.84 -30.92 -16.20
CA LEU A 301 -32.84 -29.48 -16.49
C LEU A 301 -34.19 -29.02 -17.09
N ARG A 302 -35.32 -29.36 -16.45
CA ARG A 302 -36.65 -28.88 -16.89
C ARG A 302 -37.60 -28.39 -15.79
N LEU A 303 -37.10 -28.00 -14.61
CA LEU A 303 -37.98 -27.51 -13.52
C LEU A 303 -37.45 -26.30 -12.73
N SER A 304 -36.83 -25.33 -13.39
CA SER A 304 -36.44 -24.06 -12.74
C SER A 304 -36.59 -22.79 -13.58
N LEU A 305 -37.44 -22.80 -14.61
CA LEU A 305 -37.86 -21.58 -15.32
C LEU A 305 -39.12 -20.96 -14.67
N LYS A 306 -39.01 -20.59 -13.40
CA LYS A 306 -39.88 -19.56 -12.80
C LYS A 306 -38.99 -18.56 -12.11
N ILE A 307 -38.66 -17.50 -12.85
CA ILE A 307 -37.97 -16.31 -12.36
C ILE A 307 -38.87 -15.70 -11.27
N ARG A 308 -38.56 -15.98 -10.01
CA ARG A 308 -39.18 -15.30 -8.88
C ARG A 308 -38.43 -13.98 -8.71
N ARG A 309 -39.13 -12.85 -8.93
CA ARG A 309 -38.69 -11.52 -8.47
C ARG A 309 -38.33 -11.66 -7.00
N MET A 310 -37.05 -11.49 -6.69
CA MET A 310 -36.52 -11.64 -5.34
C MET A 310 -36.71 -10.29 -4.66
N ASP A 311 -37.72 -10.20 -3.79
CA ASP A 311 -37.96 -9.03 -2.96
C ASP A 311 -36.87 -8.99 -1.88
N LEU A 312 -35.92 -8.05 -2.05
CA LEU A 312 -34.77 -7.85 -1.14
C LEU A 312 -35.21 -7.59 0.32
N LYS A 313 -36.46 -7.14 0.52
CA LYS A 313 -37.04 -6.78 1.82
C LYS A 313 -37.40 -7.99 2.68
N GLU A 314 -37.85 -9.10 2.08
CA GLU A 314 -38.19 -10.33 2.83
C GLU A 314 -36.95 -11.13 3.24
N SER A 315 -35.88 -11.08 2.42
CA SER A 315 -34.60 -11.74 2.77
C SER A 315 -33.89 -11.08 3.95
N LEU A 316 -34.19 -9.81 4.24
CA LEU A 316 -33.67 -9.09 5.40
C LEU A 316 -34.47 -9.37 6.68
N GLN A 317 -35.76 -9.70 6.56
CA GLN A 317 -36.65 -9.95 7.71
C GLN A 317 -36.54 -11.36 8.30
N GLN A 318 -36.00 -12.34 7.59
CA GLN A 318 -35.70 -13.68 8.14
C GLN A 318 -34.36 -13.75 8.90
N PHE A 319 -33.66 -12.62 9.06
CA PHE A 319 -32.40 -12.57 9.79
C PHE A 319 -32.66 -12.49 11.31
N ASN A 320 -32.74 -13.65 11.94
CA ASN A 320 -33.06 -13.78 13.35
C ASN A 320 -31.80 -13.53 14.22
N TRP A 321 -31.68 -12.33 14.80
CA TRP A 321 -30.55 -11.88 15.63
C TRP A 321 -30.42 -12.63 16.98
N GLY A 322 -31.45 -13.38 17.41
CA GLY A 322 -31.55 -13.96 18.75
C GLY A 322 -30.71 -15.22 19.05
N LYS A 323 -29.95 -15.76 18.08
CA LYS A 323 -29.02 -16.90 18.29
C LYS A 323 -27.55 -16.53 17.99
N PHE A 324 -27.21 -15.25 18.12
CA PHE A 324 -25.83 -14.79 18.06
C PHE A 324 -25.09 -15.15 19.35
N SER A 325 -24.30 -16.22 19.35
CA SER A 325 -23.17 -16.30 20.27
C SER A 325 -21.93 -15.75 19.55
N ILE A 326 -21.55 -14.52 19.86
CA ILE A 326 -20.32 -13.85 19.36
C ILE A 326 -19.07 -14.40 20.10
N ILE A 327 -19.28 -15.30 21.07
CA ILE A 327 -18.28 -15.83 21.98
C ILE A 327 -17.24 -16.75 21.31
N PRO A 328 -17.57 -17.65 20.35
CA PRO A 328 -16.58 -18.50 19.69
C PRO A 328 -15.50 -17.76 18.88
N PRO A 329 -15.81 -16.75 18.03
CA PRO A 329 -14.80 -16.07 17.22
C PRO A 329 -13.86 -15.19 18.06
N ILE A 330 -14.34 -14.51 19.11
CA ILE A 330 -13.48 -13.67 19.96
C ILE A 330 -12.48 -14.53 20.75
N LYS A 331 -12.94 -15.64 21.36
CA LYS A 331 -12.06 -16.55 22.09
C LYS A 331 -11.01 -17.18 21.18
N TRP A 332 -11.40 -17.58 19.96
CA TRP A 332 -10.47 -18.07 18.94
C TRP A 332 -9.46 -16.99 18.53
N LEU A 333 -9.89 -15.75 18.37
CA LEU A 333 -9.04 -14.63 18.00
C LEU A 333 -8.01 -14.32 19.10
N ALA A 334 -8.44 -14.28 20.38
CA ALA A 334 -7.55 -14.12 21.52
C ALA A 334 -6.52 -15.27 21.64
N GLN A 335 -6.96 -16.52 21.45
CA GLN A 335 -6.06 -17.69 21.42
C GLN A 335 -5.07 -17.63 20.25
N SER A 336 -5.52 -17.18 19.07
CA SER A 336 -4.67 -16.99 17.90
C SER A 336 -3.62 -15.93 18.19
N ILE A 337 -3.98 -14.77 18.74
CA ILE A 337 -3.03 -13.71 19.14
C ILE A 337 -2.02 -14.27 20.13
N GLY A 338 -2.46 -14.99 21.17
CA GLY A 338 -1.57 -15.62 22.16
C GLY A 338 -0.56 -16.61 21.55
N LEU A 339 -0.95 -17.35 20.51
CA LEU A 339 -0.02 -18.22 19.78
C LEU A 339 1.01 -17.42 18.98
N HIS A 340 0.61 -16.31 18.35
CA HIS A 340 1.52 -15.46 17.58
C HIS A 340 2.47 -14.66 18.48
N MET A 341 2.04 -14.27 19.68
CA MET A 341 2.89 -13.62 20.69
C MET A 341 4.09 -14.46 21.12
N LYS A 342 4.08 -15.78 20.87
CA LYS A 342 5.27 -16.64 21.09
C LYS A 342 6.38 -16.37 20.07
N ASN A 343 6.08 -15.77 18.92
CA ASN A 343 7.08 -15.34 17.95
C ASN A 343 7.64 -13.97 18.38
N TRP A 344 8.97 -13.89 18.52
CA TRP A 344 9.64 -12.67 19.00
C TRP A 344 9.40 -11.46 18.08
N LYS A 345 9.29 -11.66 16.76
CA LYS A 345 9.05 -10.57 15.79
C LYS A 345 7.66 -9.96 15.98
N PHE A 346 6.67 -10.83 16.16
CA PHE A 346 5.29 -10.40 16.42
C PHE A 346 5.20 -9.68 17.76
N ALA A 347 5.76 -10.26 18.83
CA ALA A 347 5.72 -9.67 20.16
C ALA A 347 6.42 -8.31 20.22
N LEU A 348 7.61 -8.18 19.63
CA LEU A 348 8.37 -6.92 19.60
C LEU A 348 7.60 -5.82 18.87
N GLY A 349 7.06 -6.12 17.69
CA GLY A 349 6.27 -5.16 16.92
C GLY A 349 5.01 -4.74 17.67
N SER A 350 4.26 -5.69 18.24
CA SER A 350 3.05 -5.37 19.03
C SER A 350 3.37 -4.55 20.29
N LEU A 351 4.48 -4.85 20.97
CA LEU A 351 4.93 -4.09 22.14
C LEU A 351 5.22 -2.63 21.79
N PHE A 352 5.89 -2.39 20.66
CA PHE A 352 6.15 -1.03 20.18
C PHE A 352 4.86 -0.21 20.02
N PHE A 353 3.83 -0.75 19.35
CA PHE A 353 2.56 -0.03 19.20
C PHE A 353 1.89 0.27 20.54
N VAL A 354 1.86 -0.70 21.46
CA VAL A 354 1.25 -0.53 22.78
C VAL A 354 1.98 0.54 23.59
N LEU A 355 3.32 0.52 23.61
CA LEU A 355 4.12 1.48 24.35
C LEU A 355 4.00 2.89 23.76
N THR A 356 4.13 3.04 22.45
CA THR A 356 4.10 4.36 21.79
C THR A 356 2.72 5.02 21.89
N ILE A 357 1.64 4.26 21.64
CA ILE A 357 0.27 4.77 21.80
C ILE A 357 -0.02 5.07 23.27
N GLY A 358 0.33 4.15 24.17
CA GLY A 358 0.13 4.31 25.61
C GLY A 358 0.84 5.55 26.14
N TYR A 359 2.10 5.75 25.77
CA TYR A 359 2.89 6.92 26.15
C TYR A 359 2.28 8.23 25.63
N SER A 360 1.90 8.28 24.35
CA SER A 360 1.26 9.45 23.74
C SER A 360 -0.07 9.82 24.41
N LEU A 361 -0.90 8.83 24.76
CA LEU A 361 -2.17 9.06 25.46
C LEU A 361 -1.95 9.53 26.90
N ILE A 362 -1.00 8.91 27.61
CA ILE A 362 -0.66 9.31 28.99
C ILE A 362 -0.12 10.74 28.99
N TYR A 363 0.80 11.07 28.08
CA TYR A 363 1.31 12.43 27.90
C TYR A 363 0.18 13.42 27.67
N SER A 364 -0.70 13.13 26.71
CA SER A 364 -1.86 13.96 26.38
C SER A 364 -2.78 14.23 27.58
N VAL A 365 -3.08 13.20 28.38
CA VAL A 365 -3.95 13.34 29.57
C VAL A 365 -3.28 14.15 30.68
N ILE A 366 -1.97 14.00 30.86
CA ILE A 366 -1.21 14.69 31.92
C ILE A 366 -0.96 16.16 31.56
N THR A 367 -0.55 16.43 30.33
CA THR A 367 -0.10 17.76 29.89
C THR A 367 -1.17 18.53 29.13
N ASN A 368 -2.34 17.94 28.86
CA ASN A 368 -3.39 18.51 28.03
C ASN A 368 -2.89 18.93 26.63
N ASP A 369 -2.08 18.07 26.01
CA ASP A 369 -1.40 18.30 24.74
C ASP A 369 -0.51 19.55 24.72
N TYR A 370 0.05 19.92 25.87
CA TYR A 370 1.02 21.01 25.96
C TYR A 370 2.28 20.68 25.16
N VAL A 371 2.66 21.64 24.30
CA VAL A 371 3.89 21.64 23.51
C VAL A 371 4.70 22.84 23.99
N GLU A 372 5.91 22.59 24.48
CA GLU A 372 6.77 23.67 24.98
C GLU A 372 7.12 24.63 23.83
N GLN A 373 6.81 25.92 23.98
CA GLN A 373 7.05 26.95 22.98
C GLN A 373 7.85 28.13 23.57
N GLN A 374 8.97 28.48 22.96
CA GLN A 374 9.76 29.66 23.31
C GLN A 374 10.02 30.50 22.07
N ASN A 375 9.67 31.79 22.11
CA ASN A 375 9.75 32.65 20.92
C ASN A 375 11.12 33.30 20.72
N LEU A 376 11.81 33.73 21.78
CA LEU A 376 13.11 34.41 21.70
C LEU A 376 13.94 34.09 22.95
N LEU A 377 15.21 33.74 22.77
CA LEU A 377 16.16 33.58 23.87
C LEU A 377 16.96 34.88 24.04
N TYR A 378 16.84 35.49 25.22
CA TYR A 378 17.61 36.68 25.61
C TYR A 378 18.72 36.31 26.60
N ALA A 379 19.81 37.07 26.61
CA ALA A 379 20.85 36.97 27.61
C ALA A 379 20.34 37.45 28.98
N GLU A 380 21.11 37.22 30.04
CA GLU A 380 20.77 37.63 31.42
C GLU A 380 20.50 39.14 31.57
N ASP A 381 20.94 39.95 30.60
CA ASP A 381 20.68 41.39 30.49
C ASP A 381 19.28 41.75 29.95
N GLY A 382 18.49 40.76 29.53
CA GLY A 382 17.14 40.93 28.99
C GLY A 382 17.05 41.70 27.66
N SER A 383 18.18 42.02 27.03
CA SER A 383 18.24 42.91 25.85
C SER A 383 19.08 42.36 24.70
N THR A 384 20.07 41.51 24.99
CA THR A 384 20.87 40.85 23.97
C THR A 384 20.17 39.56 23.51
N LEU A 385 19.78 39.51 22.24
CA LEU A 385 19.17 38.31 21.64
C LEU A 385 20.25 37.24 21.42
N LEU A 386 20.15 36.12 22.13
CA LEU A 386 21.08 34.99 22.02
C LEU A 386 20.73 34.10 20.82
N ALA A 387 19.44 33.77 20.65
CA ALA A 387 18.97 32.94 19.54
C ALA A 387 17.48 33.17 19.27
N ALA A 388 17.11 32.99 18.01
CA ALA A 388 15.73 32.96 17.55
C ALA A 388 15.41 31.55 17.00
N PRO A 389 14.14 31.11 17.07
CA PRO A 389 13.74 29.81 16.59
C PRO A 389 13.95 29.68 15.07
N PRO A 390 14.16 28.45 14.57
CA PRO A 390 14.25 27.19 15.31
C PRO A 390 15.58 27.00 16.05
N PHE A 391 15.48 26.50 17.27
CA PHE A 391 16.61 26.14 18.11
C PHE A 391 17.19 24.78 17.71
N ALA A 392 18.51 24.70 17.68
CA ALA A 392 19.25 23.46 17.52
C ALA A 392 19.02 22.52 18.74
N PRO A 393 19.24 21.20 18.61
CA PRO A 393 19.09 20.25 19.71
C PRO A 393 20.08 20.55 20.86
N THR A 394 19.63 21.35 21.81
CA THR A 394 20.36 21.87 22.98
C THR A 394 19.33 22.08 24.10
N GLU A 395 19.73 22.02 25.37
CA GLU A 395 18.79 22.24 26.48
C GLU A 395 18.09 23.61 26.34
N PRO A 396 16.76 23.68 26.49
CA PRO A 396 15.82 22.63 26.94
C PRO A 396 15.29 21.68 25.83
N TYR A 397 15.53 21.95 24.55
CA TYR A 397 14.98 21.21 23.42
C TYR A 397 15.84 20.02 22.97
N PHE A 398 15.54 18.81 23.46
CA PHE A 398 16.30 17.58 23.14
C PHE A 398 16.40 17.27 21.63
N PHE A 399 15.32 17.48 20.87
CA PHE A 399 15.29 17.31 19.41
C PHE A 399 15.33 18.63 18.64
N GLY A 400 15.58 19.75 19.33
CA GLY A 400 15.45 21.09 18.78
C GLY A 400 13.99 21.55 18.72
N SER A 401 13.79 22.76 18.19
CA SER A 401 12.47 23.36 18.03
C SER A 401 12.11 23.55 16.55
N ASP A 402 10.82 23.75 16.30
CA ASP A 402 10.31 24.19 15.02
C ASP A 402 10.50 25.71 14.81
N LYS A 403 10.06 26.24 13.65
CA LYS A 403 10.15 27.66 13.30
C LYS A 403 9.39 28.61 14.25
N SER A 404 8.37 28.11 14.95
CA SER A 404 7.61 28.89 15.93
C SER A 404 8.13 28.70 17.36
N GLY A 405 9.25 27.98 17.52
CA GLY A 405 9.84 27.72 18.83
C GLY A 405 9.21 26.56 19.58
N GLU A 406 8.37 25.74 18.93
CA GLU A 406 7.73 24.57 19.53
C GLU A 406 8.68 23.37 19.58
N SER A 407 8.71 22.63 20.69
CA SER A 407 9.52 21.42 20.86
C SER A 407 9.15 20.33 19.85
N ILE A 408 10.12 19.90 19.02
CA ILE A 408 9.92 18.80 18.05
C ILE A 408 9.63 17.48 18.77
N PHE A 409 10.23 17.26 19.94
CA PHE A 409 9.97 16.05 20.73
C PHE A 409 8.51 15.98 21.17
N ASP A 410 7.98 17.06 21.73
CA ASP A 410 6.58 17.11 22.21
C ASP A 410 5.61 16.94 21.04
N GLN A 411 5.88 17.59 19.90
CA GLN A 411 5.11 17.41 18.68
C GLN A 411 5.08 15.93 18.23
N ILE A 412 6.22 15.24 18.24
CA ILE A 412 6.30 13.81 17.91
C ILE A 412 5.46 12.98 18.90
N VAL A 413 5.51 13.30 20.20
CA VAL A 413 4.78 12.55 21.22
C VAL A 413 3.27 12.77 21.11
N VAL A 414 2.82 14.01 20.97
CA VAL A 414 1.40 14.35 20.80
C VAL A 414 0.84 13.78 19.50
N GLY A 415 1.59 13.90 18.40
CA GLY A 415 1.20 13.41 17.09
C GLY A 415 1.03 11.90 16.97
N ALA A 416 1.72 11.13 17.81
CA ALA A 416 1.76 9.67 17.72
C ALA A 416 0.37 9.02 17.85
N LYS A 417 -0.49 9.50 18.75
CA LYS A 417 -1.86 8.98 18.91
C LYS A 417 -2.70 9.18 17.65
N TYR A 418 -2.60 10.35 16.99
CA TYR A 418 -3.34 10.65 15.76
C TYR A 418 -2.85 9.75 14.61
N THR A 419 -1.54 9.67 14.40
CA THR A 419 -0.97 8.82 13.34
C THR A 419 -1.29 7.34 13.53
N LEU A 420 -1.03 6.80 14.73
CA LEU A 420 -1.11 5.36 14.97
C LEU A 420 -2.55 4.86 15.15
N ILE A 421 -3.37 5.56 15.93
CA ILE A 421 -4.75 5.10 16.21
C ILE A 421 -5.59 5.17 14.93
N PHE A 422 -5.58 6.30 14.22
CA PHE A 422 -6.35 6.43 12.98
C PHE A 422 -5.77 5.59 11.85
N GLY A 423 -4.44 5.43 11.78
CA GLY A 423 -3.79 4.50 10.87
C GLY A 423 -4.29 3.06 11.05
N LEU A 424 -4.31 2.57 12.31
CA LEU A 424 -4.80 1.23 12.65
C LEU A 424 -6.32 1.12 12.42
N LEU A 425 -7.09 2.16 12.75
CA LEU A 425 -8.54 2.19 12.56
C LEU A 425 -8.91 2.08 11.07
N ILE A 426 -8.31 2.90 10.21
CA ILE A 426 -8.57 2.86 8.76
C ILE A 426 -8.19 1.48 8.20
N ALA A 427 -7.04 0.93 8.59
CA ALA A 427 -6.62 -0.40 8.15
C ALA A 427 -7.61 -1.50 8.59
N PHE A 428 -8.10 -1.42 9.83
CA PHE A 428 -9.08 -2.34 10.37
C PHE A 428 -10.40 -2.27 9.61
N LEU A 429 -10.93 -1.06 9.40
CA LEU A 429 -12.16 -0.82 8.66
C LEU A 429 -12.07 -1.29 7.21
N ARG A 430 -10.93 -1.09 6.54
CA ARG A 430 -10.68 -1.60 5.18
C ARG A 430 -10.75 -3.12 5.12
N VAL A 431 -10.09 -3.83 6.04
CA VAL A 431 -10.09 -5.30 6.06
C VAL A 431 -11.46 -5.86 6.41
N ILE A 432 -12.16 -5.28 7.39
CA ILE A 432 -13.50 -5.75 7.76
C ILE A 432 -14.51 -5.44 6.67
N GLY A 433 -14.53 -4.22 6.13
CA GLY A 433 -15.40 -3.86 5.02
C GLY A 433 -15.18 -4.76 3.81
N GLY A 434 -13.90 -4.99 3.45
CA GLY A 434 -13.51 -5.92 2.40
C GLY A 434 -13.91 -7.37 2.69
N LEU A 435 -13.83 -7.84 3.93
CA LEU A 435 -14.25 -9.19 4.30
C LEU A 435 -15.76 -9.35 4.19
N LEU A 436 -16.53 -8.41 4.73
CA LEU A 436 -18.00 -8.42 4.70
C LEU A 436 -18.51 -8.44 3.26
N LEU A 437 -18.03 -7.52 2.43
CA LEU A 437 -18.39 -7.49 1.01
C LEU A 437 -17.78 -8.67 0.23
N GLY A 438 -16.61 -9.18 0.64
CA GLY A 438 -15.98 -10.37 0.07
C GLY A 438 -16.81 -11.63 0.26
N VAL A 439 -17.46 -11.78 1.42
CA VAL A 439 -18.44 -12.85 1.65
C VAL A 439 -19.63 -12.72 0.71
N VAL A 440 -20.16 -11.50 0.52
CA VAL A 440 -21.23 -11.23 -0.45
C VAL A 440 -20.78 -11.60 -1.86
N TYR A 441 -19.57 -11.16 -2.25
CA TYR A 441 -18.95 -11.43 -3.54
C TYR A 441 -18.88 -12.93 -3.83
N SER A 442 -18.42 -13.74 -2.88
CA SER A 442 -18.20 -15.18 -3.07
C SER A 442 -19.48 -16.02 -3.02
N PHE A 443 -20.36 -15.77 -2.05
CA PHE A 443 -21.50 -16.66 -1.79
C PHE A 443 -22.79 -16.30 -2.54
N TYR A 444 -22.91 -15.06 -3.01
CA TYR A 444 -24.16 -14.53 -3.57
C TYR A 444 -24.04 -14.06 -5.02
N LEU A 445 -22.86 -13.59 -5.46
CA LEU A 445 -22.68 -13.15 -6.84
C LEU A 445 -22.37 -14.32 -7.78
N LYS A 446 -22.93 -14.26 -8.99
CA LYS A 446 -22.60 -15.21 -10.07
C LYS A 446 -21.17 -14.98 -10.55
N HIS A 447 -20.51 -16.06 -11.00
CA HIS A 447 -19.12 -16.01 -11.46
C HIS A 447 -18.87 -14.99 -12.59
N SER A 448 -19.83 -14.79 -13.51
CA SER A 448 -19.71 -13.78 -14.56
C SER A 448 -19.67 -12.35 -14.01
N PHE A 449 -20.51 -12.05 -13.02
CA PHE A 449 -20.56 -10.74 -12.37
C PHE A 449 -19.36 -10.51 -11.45
N GLN A 450 -18.88 -11.56 -10.76
CA GLN A 450 -17.62 -11.54 -10.03
C GLN A 450 -16.43 -11.12 -10.91
N GLN A 451 -16.33 -11.70 -12.13
CA GLN A 451 -15.29 -11.34 -13.10
C GLN A 451 -15.46 -9.90 -13.61
N PHE A 452 -16.70 -9.46 -13.83
CA PHE A 452 -16.99 -8.08 -14.24
C PHE A 452 -16.55 -7.06 -13.17
N LEU A 453 -16.97 -7.24 -11.92
CA LEU A 453 -16.57 -6.39 -10.79
C LEU A 453 -15.05 -6.39 -10.59
N ALA A 454 -14.42 -7.57 -10.64
CA ALA A 454 -12.97 -7.68 -10.51
C ALA A 454 -12.25 -6.80 -11.54
N LYS A 455 -12.67 -6.89 -12.81
CA LYS A 455 -12.06 -6.10 -13.89
C LYS A 455 -12.39 -4.62 -13.82
N MET A 456 -13.59 -4.25 -13.37
CA MET A 456 -13.96 -2.85 -13.19
C MET A 456 -13.07 -2.19 -12.13
N VAL A 457 -12.83 -2.87 -11.00
CA VAL A 457 -11.95 -2.36 -9.95
C VAL A 457 -10.48 -2.38 -10.41
N ASP A 458 -10.04 -3.44 -11.10
CA ASP A 458 -8.70 -3.51 -11.68
C ASP A 458 -8.45 -2.33 -12.67
N SER A 459 -9.48 -1.87 -13.40
CA SER A 459 -9.40 -0.67 -14.24
C SER A 459 -9.24 0.62 -13.43
N ILE A 460 -10.06 0.86 -12.41
CA ILE A 460 -9.98 2.09 -11.61
C ILE A 460 -8.64 2.18 -10.88
N HIS A 461 -8.08 1.03 -10.53
CA HIS A 461 -6.82 0.92 -9.82
C HIS A 461 -5.61 1.44 -10.61
N PHE A 462 -5.69 1.76 -11.91
CA PHE A 462 -4.52 2.32 -12.61
C PHE A 462 -4.12 3.72 -12.13
N MET A 463 -4.99 4.40 -11.39
CA MET A 463 -4.68 5.70 -10.78
C MET A 463 -3.98 5.55 -9.43
N PRO A 464 -2.97 6.39 -9.14
CA PRO A 464 -2.37 6.47 -7.81
C PRO A 464 -3.39 6.81 -6.73
N LEU A 465 -3.49 5.95 -5.70
CA LEU A 465 -4.44 6.16 -4.60
C LEU A 465 -4.19 7.46 -3.83
N SER A 466 -2.93 7.88 -3.74
CA SER A 466 -2.54 9.12 -3.06
C SER A 466 -3.04 10.37 -3.77
N ILE A 467 -3.06 10.36 -5.12
CA ILE A 467 -3.69 11.45 -5.91
C ILE A 467 -5.20 11.47 -5.69
N ILE A 468 -5.85 10.30 -5.72
CA ILE A 468 -7.29 10.25 -5.50
C ILE A 468 -7.62 10.76 -4.08
N ALA A 469 -6.85 10.34 -3.08
CA ALA A 469 -7.00 10.85 -1.71
C ALA A 469 -6.81 12.37 -1.65
N PHE A 470 -5.75 12.90 -2.28
CA PHE A 470 -5.49 14.33 -2.39
C PHE A 470 -6.68 15.08 -3.02
N ILE A 471 -7.20 14.62 -4.16
CA ILE A 471 -8.34 15.23 -4.86
C ILE A 471 -9.57 15.27 -3.97
N LEU A 472 -9.90 14.15 -3.32
CA LEU A 472 -11.10 14.03 -2.50
C LEU A 472 -11.03 14.79 -1.18
N LEU A 473 -9.84 14.91 -0.59
CA LEU A 473 -9.63 15.54 0.71
C LEU A 473 -9.35 17.05 0.61
N THR A 474 -8.97 17.55 -0.56
CA THR A 474 -8.71 18.97 -0.78
C THR A 474 -9.79 19.92 -0.22
N PRO A 475 -11.07 19.74 -0.56
CA PRO A 475 -12.14 20.63 -0.07
C PRO A 475 -12.48 20.45 1.41
N ILE A 476 -11.92 19.44 2.08
CA ILE A 476 -12.23 19.08 3.47
C ILE A 476 -11.11 19.56 4.41
N LEU A 477 -9.85 19.39 4.00
CA LEU A 477 -8.69 19.62 4.84
C LEU A 477 -8.08 21.02 4.73
N LEU A 478 -8.40 21.77 3.67
CA LEU A 478 -7.96 23.15 3.51
C LEU A 478 -9.03 24.16 3.94
N PRO A 479 -8.64 25.29 4.54
CA PRO A 479 -9.55 26.38 4.83
C PRO A 479 -9.96 27.11 3.52
N GLY A 480 -11.11 27.77 3.56
CA GLY A 480 -11.54 28.70 2.51
C GLY A 480 -10.65 29.95 2.45
N ILE A 481 -10.96 30.84 1.50
CA ILE A 481 -10.23 32.11 1.29
C ILE A 481 -10.29 33.01 2.54
N ASP A 482 -11.37 32.91 3.30
CA ASP A 482 -11.61 33.60 4.58
C ASP A 482 -10.84 32.97 5.75
N GLY A 483 -10.06 31.90 5.51
CA GLY A 483 -9.30 31.18 6.54
C GLY A 483 -10.15 30.28 7.43
N THR A 484 -11.45 30.15 7.15
CA THR A 484 -12.36 29.29 7.93
C THR A 484 -12.52 27.93 7.28
N PHE A 485 -12.72 26.89 8.10
CA PHE A 485 -13.01 25.55 7.59
C PHE A 485 -14.51 25.38 7.39
N THR A 486 -14.91 24.80 6.26
CA THR A 486 -16.30 24.41 5.97
C THR A 486 -16.84 23.39 6.98
N TYR A 487 -15.96 22.53 7.50
CA TYR A 487 -16.28 21.43 8.39
C TYR A 487 -15.61 21.58 9.74
N SER A 488 -16.29 21.17 10.81
CA SER A 488 -15.69 21.10 12.14
C SER A 488 -14.52 20.10 12.16
N PHE A 489 -13.62 20.23 13.13
CA PHE A 489 -12.49 19.30 13.28
C PHE A 489 -12.92 17.83 13.31
N THR A 490 -13.94 17.50 14.10
CA THR A 490 -14.47 16.13 14.21
C THR A 490 -15.04 15.62 12.89
N GLU A 491 -15.79 16.46 12.17
CA GLU A 491 -16.33 16.09 10.86
C GLU A 491 -15.22 15.84 9.84
N ARG A 492 -14.17 16.67 9.82
CA ARG A 492 -13.00 16.48 8.94
C ARG A 492 -12.33 15.13 9.19
N VAL A 493 -12.06 14.81 10.46
CA VAL A 493 -11.46 13.51 10.86
C VAL A 493 -12.34 12.33 10.44
N ILE A 494 -13.66 12.43 10.64
CA ILE A 494 -14.60 11.36 10.27
C ILE A 494 -14.66 11.21 8.74
N LEU A 495 -14.81 12.30 8.00
CA LEU A 495 -14.85 12.29 6.53
C LEU A 495 -13.55 11.74 5.94
N GLU A 496 -12.40 12.20 6.45
CA GLU A 496 -11.10 11.70 6.04
C GLU A 496 -10.98 10.19 6.27
N THR A 497 -11.35 9.71 7.46
CA THR A 497 -11.36 8.28 7.80
C THR A 497 -12.28 7.49 6.86
N ILE A 498 -13.48 8.00 6.56
CA ILE A 498 -14.46 7.35 5.67
C ILE A 498 -13.94 7.30 4.24
N ILE A 499 -13.43 8.42 3.71
CA ILE A 499 -12.92 8.53 2.33
C ILE A 499 -11.75 7.57 2.14
N LEU A 500 -10.75 7.63 3.04
CA LEU A 500 -9.58 6.74 2.95
C LEU A 500 -9.95 5.27 3.13
N THR A 501 -11.01 4.96 3.88
CA THR A 501 -11.52 3.59 4.03
C THR A 501 -12.22 3.12 2.75
N LEU A 502 -13.21 3.87 2.27
CA LEU A 502 -14.04 3.51 1.11
C LEU A 502 -13.23 3.37 -0.17
N LEU A 503 -12.19 4.19 -0.33
CA LEU A 503 -11.27 4.14 -1.48
C LEU A 503 -10.72 2.72 -1.74
N VAL A 504 -10.40 1.96 -0.68
CA VAL A 504 -9.68 0.67 -0.77
C VAL A 504 -10.59 -0.54 -0.50
N ILE A 505 -11.82 -0.32 -0.02
CA ILE A 505 -12.80 -1.40 0.20
C ILE A 505 -13.08 -2.23 -1.07
N PRO A 506 -13.26 -1.67 -2.28
CA PRO A 506 -13.51 -2.47 -3.48
C PRO A 506 -12.35 -3.44 -3.79
N LEU A 507 -11.11 -2.98 -3.59
CA LEU A 507 -9.90 -3.78 -3.82
C LEU A 507 -9.80 -4.94 -2.84
N THR A 508 -9.96 -4.64 -1.55
CA THR A 508 -9.92 -5.65 -0.48
C THR A 508 -11.08 -6.65 -0.60
N THR A 509 -12.26 -6.20 -1.05
CA THR A 509 -13.42 -7.04 -1.34
C THR A 509 -13.10 -8.11 -2.38
N ILE A 510 -12.50 -7.72 -3.51
CA ILE A 510 -12.17 -8.66 -4.58
C ILE A 510 -11.03 -9.58 -4.15
N LEU A 511 -10.04 -9.05 -3.43
CA LEU A 511 -8.90 -9.84 -2.94
C LEU A 511 -9.38 -10.94 -1.99
N LEU A 512 -10.16 -10.58 -0.97
CA LEU A 512 -10.69 -11.53 0.00
C LEU A 512 -11.75 -12.45 -0.61
N GLY A 513 -12.59 -11.94 -1.52
CA GLY A 513 -13.55 -12.76 -2.26
C GLY A 513 -12.88 -13.83 -3.14
N LYS A 514 -11.77 -13.51 -3.81
CA LYS A 514 -10.95 -14.49 -4.56
C LYS A 514 -10.34 -15.54 -3.63
N GLU A 515 -9.88 -15.15 -2.44
CA GLU A 515 -9.34 -16.09 -1.44
C GLU A 515 -10.43 -17.01 -0.87
N ILE A 516 -11.61 -16.47 -0.54
CA ILE A 516 -12.76 -17.25 -0.09
C ILE A 516 -13.18 -18.25 -1.17
N ASN A 517 -13.27 -17.82 -2.43
CA ASN A 517 -13.58 -18.70 -3.55
C ASN A 517 -12.57 -19.84 -3.69
N ARG A 518 -11.28 -19.58 -3.46
CA ARG A 518 -10.24 -20.61 -3.48
C ARG A 518 -10.43 -21.64 -2.37
N VAL A 519 -10.76 -21.21 -1.15
CA VAL A 519 -11.01 -22.12 -0.02
C VAL A 519 -12.28 -22.95 -0.27
N LEU A 520 -13.30 -22.35 -0.90
CA LEU A 520 -14.54 -23.04 -1.27
C LEU A 520 -14.34 -24.21 -2.24
N GLU A 521 -13.21 -24.26 -2.95
CA GLU A 521 -12.84 -25.37 -3.87
C GLU A 521 -12.22 -26.58 -3.14
N TYR A 522 -11.96 -26.51 -1.83
CA TYR A 522 -11.37 -27.63 -1.09
C TYR A 522 -12.35 -28.77 -0.80
N GLU A 523 -11.84 -30.01 -0.82
CA GLU A 523 -12.63 -31.24 -0.66
C GLU A 523 -13.39 -31.30 0.68
N PHE A 524 -12.78 -30.83 1.78
CA PHE A 524 -13.44 -30.81 3.09
C PHE A 524 -14.65 -29.86 3.14
N ILE A 525 -14.69 -28.83 2.28
CA ILE A 525 -15.85 -27.94 2.14
C ILE A 525 -16.98 -28.65 1.41
N GLU A 526 -16.66 -29.42 0.36
CA GLU A 526 -17.64 -30.28 -0.32
C GLU A 526 -18.25 -31.30 0.66
N SER A 527 -17.42 -31.98 1.46
CA SER A 527 -17.92 -32.89 2.50
C SER A 527 -18.83 -32.17 3.52
N ALA A 528 -18.43 -30.98 3.99
CA ALA A 528 -19.25 -30.19 4.91
C ALA A 528 -20.60 -29.77 4.30
N ARG A 529 -20.65 -29.51 2.99
CA ARG A 529 -21.89 -29.20 2.26
C ARG A 529 -22.81 -30.42 2.15
N VAL A 530 -22.25 -31.60 1.85
CA VAL A 530 -23.00 -32.87 1.79
C VAL A 530 -23.61 -33.21 3.16
N LEU A 531 -22.91 -32.89 4.25
CA LEU A 531 -23.40 -33.04 5.63
C LEU A 531 -24.44 -31.97 6.05
N GLY A 532 -24.98 -31.19 5.11
CA GLY A 532 -26.01 -30.18 5.39
C GLY A 532 -25.49 -28.85 5.95
N GLY A 533 -24.19 -28.54 5.76
CA GLY A 533 -23.60 -27.28 6.16
C GLY A 533 -24.18 -26.09 5.39
N GLY A 534 -24.91 -25.20 6.08
CA GLY A 534 -25.36 -23.92 5.49
C GLY A 534 -24.21 -22.93 5.23
N LYS A 535 -24.39 -22.00 4.29
CA LYS A 535 -23.35 -21.02 3.86
C LYS A 535 -22.68 -20.28 5.03
N PHE A 536 -23.47 -19.80 5.98
CA PHE A 536 -22.97 -19.09 7.17
C PHE A 536 -22.14 -19.99 8.09
N LYS A 537 -22.60 -21.23 8.34
CA LYS A 537 -21.89 -22.22 9.15
C LYS A 537 -20.57 -22.63 8.49
N ILE A 538 -20.58 -22.79 7.17
CA ILE A 538 -19.38 -23.05 6.37
C ILE A 538 -18.40 -21.88 6.51
N PHE A 539 -18.87 -20.65 6.34
CA PHE A 539 -18.01 -19.47 6.45
C PHE A 539 -17.35 -19.36 7.83
N ILE A 540 -18.13 -19.33 8.92
CA ILE A 540 -17.58 -19.09 10.26
C ILE A 540 -16.73 -20.27 10.74
N ARG A 541 -17.12 -21.52 10.45
CA ARG A 541 -16.46 -22.69 11.04
C ARG A 541 -15.30 -23.24 10.21
N HIS A 542 -15.32 -23.03 8.89
CA HIS A 542 -14.33 -23.61 7.99
C HIS A 542 -13.51 -22.55 7.25
N ILE A 543 -14.14 -21.48 6.74
CA ILE A 543 -13.44 -20.49 5.91
C ILE A 543 -12.72 -19.44 6.75
N LEU A 544 -13.42 -18.75 7.65
CA LEU A 544 -12.88 -17.66 8.45
C LEU A 544 -11.62 -18.08 9.26
N PRO A 545 -11.58 -19.26 9.91
CA PRO A 545 -10.39 -19.72 10.60
C PRO A 545 -9.23 -20.04 9.63
N HIS A 546 -9.54 -20.48 8.42
CA HIS A 546 -8.55 -20.79 7.38
C HIS A 546 -7.94 -19.52 6.79
N ILE A 547 -8.74 -18.50 6.51
CA ILE A 547 -8.26 -17.22 5.95
C ILE A 547 -7.80 -16.24 7.04
N GLY A 548 -8.05 -16.50 8.32
CA GLY A 548 -7.74 -15.59 9.43
C GLY A 548 -6.30 -15.08 9.49
N PRO A 549 -5.27 -15.94 9.30
CA PRO A 549 -3.91 -15.44 9.23
C PRO A 549 -3.65 -14.54 8.00
N ARG A 550 -4.30 -14.84 6.86
CA ARG A 550 -4.26 -13.97 5.68
C ARG A 550 -4.90 -12.61 5.96
N LEU A 551 -5.95 -12.55 6.78
CA LEU A 551 -6.54 -11.29 7.25
C LEU A 551 -5.55 -10.48 8.09
N THR A 552 -4.78 -11.13 8.96
CA THR A 552 -3.78 -10.44 9.80
C THR A 552 -2.64 -9.86 8.95
N ILE A 553 -2.16 -10.63 7.96
CA ILE A 553 -1.17 -10.14 6.99
C ILE A 553 -1.73 -8.96 6.20
N LEU A 554 -2.97 -9.06 5.72
CA LEU A 554 -3.63 -8.00 4.97
C LEU A 554 -3.82 -6.74 5.83
N PHE A 555 -4.17 -6.89 7.11
CA PHE A 555 -4.28 -5.77 8.05
C PHE A 555 -2.97 -4.99 8.15
N GLY A 556 -1.84 -5.67 8.35
CA GLY A 556 -0.53 -5.00 8.38
C GLY A 556 -0.18 -4.33 7.05
N GLN A 557 -0.50 -4.95 5.92
CA GLN A 557 -0.32 -4.34 4.60
C GLN A 557 -1.20 -3.09 4.42
N GLN A 558 -2.44 -3.13 4.87
CA GLN A 558 -3.35 -1.99 4.81
C GLN A 558 -2.90 -0.85 5.73
N PHE A 559 -2.37 -1.16 6.92
CA PHE A 559 -1.77 -0.16 7.79
C PHE A 559 -0.58 0.54 7.14
N ILE A 560 0.38 -0.22 6.59
CA ILE A 560 1.53 0.35 5.86
C ILE A 560 1.05 1.23 4.70
N GLN A 561 0.04 0.78 3.95
CA GLN A 561 -0.54 1.57 2.87
C GLN A 561 -1.20 2.87 3.34
N VAL A 562 -1.84 2.89 4.52
CA VAL A 562 -2.38 4.13 5.12
C VAL A 562 -1.24 5.07 5.50
N MET A 563 -0.16 4.57 6.12
CA MET A 563 1.01 5.39 6.46
C MET A 563 1.64 6.02 5.22
N LEU A 564 1.77 5.26 4.12
CA LEU A 564 2.25 5.80 2.83
C LEU A 564 1.36 6.93 2.32
N ILE A 565 0.04 6.76 2.34
CA ILE A 565 -0.90 7.81 1.92
C ILE A 565 -0.77 9.04 2.83
N PHE A 566 -0.69 8.86 4.14
CA PHE A 566 -0.50 9.97 5.09
C PHE A 566 0.79 10.75 4.77
N MET A 567 1.92 10.07 4.55
CA MET A 567 3.16 10.75 4.20
C MET A 567 3.06 11.49 2.86
N HIS A 568 2.43 10.90 1.84
CA HIS A 568 2.21 11.59 0.56
C HIS A 568 1.33 12.83 0.73
N LEU A 569 0.24 12.75 1.49
CA LEU A 569 -0.65 13.89 1.77
C LEU A 569 0.09 14.98 2.57
N GLY A 570 0.87 14.59 3.59
CA GLY A 570 1.69 15.52 4.37
C GLY A 570 2.71 16.27 3.52
N MET A 571 3.33 15.60 2.54
CA MET A 571 4.21 16.24 1.56
C MET A 571 3.47 17.23 0.63
N PHE A 572 2.17 17.04 0.43
CA PHE A 572 1.30 17.95 -0.32
C PHE A 572 0.67 19.04 0.56
N ASP A 573 1.06 19.15 1.83
CA ASP A 573 0.51 20.08 2.82
C ASP A 573 -0.96 19.79 3.22
N TYR A 574 -1.41 18.54 3.07
CA TYR A 574 -2.71 18.07 3.53
C TYR A 574 -2.50 17.26 4.81
N PHE A 575 -2.87 17.86 5.93
CA PHE A 575 -2.61 17.32 7.26
C PHE A 575 -3.87 16.70 7.86
N PHE A 576 -3.65 15.70 8.71
CA PHE A 576 -4.74 14.99 9.36
C PHE A 576 -5.54 15.96 10.23
N GLY A 577 -6.87 15.98 10.04
CA GLY A 577 -7.74 16.92 10.75
C GLY A 577 -7.62 18.39 10.30
N GLY A 578 -6.77 18.68 9.30
CA GLY A 578 -6.72 19.92 8.53
C GLY A 578 -5.44 20.74 8.65
N THR A 579 -5.30 21.68 7.72
CA THR A 579 -4.08 22.48 7.55
C THR A 579 -4.31 23.93 7.97
N LYS A 580 -3.57 24.41 8.97
CA LYS A 580 -3.51 25.83 9.32
C LYS A 580 -2.60 26.55 8.33
N SER A 581 -3.18 27.47 7.56
CA SER A 581 -2.44 28.47 6.79
C SER A 581 -2.85 29.83 7.34
N SER A 582 -1.90 30.54 7.95
CA SER A 582 -2.11 31.90 8.46
C SER A 582 -1.59 32.86 7.40
N MET A 583 -2.48 33.66 6.82
CA MET A 583 -2.05 34.80 6.01
C MET A 583 -1.74 35.94 6.96
N GLY A 584 -0.50 36.01 7.44
CA GLY A 584 -0.04 37.16 8.22
C GLY A 584 -0.16 38.44 7.40
N MET A 585 -0.31 39.61 8.07
CA MET A 585 -0.44 40.92 7.39
C MET A 585 0.76 41.30 6.49
N MET A 586 1.89 40.59 6.58
CA MET A 586 3.06 40.81 5.71
C MET A 586 3.63 39.55 5.02
N PHE A 587 3.43 38.35 5.56
CA PHE A 587 3.98 37.10 5.00
C PHE A 587 3.00 35.95 5.18
N GLU A 588 2.91 35.08 4.17
CA GLU A 588 2.24 33.79 4.27
C GLU A 588 3.02 32.91 5.24
N ASP A 589 2.39 32.50 6.35
CA ASP A 589 2.98 31.50 7.22
C ASP A 589 2.97 30.14 6.53
N ASN A 590 4.03 29.37 6.74
CA ASN A 590 4.12 28.02 6.20
C ASN A 590 2.95 27.15 6.71
N PRO A 591 2.37 26.28 5.86
CA PRO A 591 1.33 25.36 6.28
C PRO A 591 1.76 24.49 7.47
N LYS A 592 0.92 24.44 8.50
CA LYS A 592 1.13 23.62 9.70
C LYS A 592 -0.03 22.68 9.98
N SER A 593 0.29 21.51 10.55
CA SER A 593 -0.70 20.58 11.06
C SER A 593 -1.36 21.12 12.33
N ILE A 594 -2.64 20.82 12.49
CA ILE A 594 -3.40 21.08 13.72
C ILE A 594 -3.12 20.04 14.81
N THR A 595 -2.82 18.80 14.42
CA THR A 595 -2.76 17.65 15.33
C THR A 595 -1.34 17.16 15.61
N TYR A 596 -0.34 17.80 15.00
CA TYR A 596 1.07 17.40 15.05
C TYR A 596 1.32 15.96 14.60
N GLU A 597 0.40 15.34 13.86
CA GLU A 597 0.59 13.99 13.38
C GLU A 597 1.86 13.89 12.55
N TRP A 598 2.52 12.73 12.57
CA TRP A 598 3.86 12.60 12.00
C TRP A 598 3.90 12.89 10.49
N SER A 599 2.84 12.62 9.73
CA SER A 599 2.78 13.03 8.32
C SER A 599 2.83 14.53 8.14
N GLY A 600 2.18 15.30 9.01
CA GLY A 600 2.24 16.75 8.98
C GLY A 600 3.61 17.30 9.36
N LEU A 601 4.26 16.68 10.34
CA LEU A 601 5.64 17.01 10.68
C LEU A 601 6.61 16.70 9.52
N ILE A 602 6.41 15.57 8.80
CA ILE A 602 7.20 15.20 7.62
C ILE A 602 7.10 16.26 6.51
N GLY A 603 5.91 16.84 6.30
CA GLY A 603 5.71 17.93 5.34
C GLY A 603 6.62 19.14 5.59
N GLN A 604 7.04 19.37 6.85
CA GLN A 604 7.97 20.45 7.21
C GLN A 604 9.44 20.08 6.97
N VAL A 605 9.80 18.80 7.03
CA VAL A 605 11.19 18.31 6.91
C VAL A 605 11.81 18.75 5.58
N GLY A 606 11.07 18.64 4.47
CA GLY A 606 11.53 19.07 3.15
C GLY A 606 11.94 20.55 3.12
N ARG A 607 11.15 21.43 3.76
CA ARG A 607 11.43 22.87 3.80
C ARG A 607 12.59 23.21 4.73
N GLU A 608 12.62 22.60 5.90
CA GLU A 608 13.55 22.98 6.97
C GLU A 608 14.90 22.25 6.89
N ALA A 609 14.89 20.93 6.73
CA ALA A 609 16.12 20.14 6.70
C ALA A 609 16.92 20.40 5.42
N ILE A 610 16.24 20.45 4.28
CA ILE A 610 16.87 20.58 2.96
C ILE A 610 17.00 22.05 2.59
N GLY A 611 15.93 22.84 2.69
CA GLY A 611 15.95 24.27 2.32
C GLY A 611 16.79 25.15 3.24
N ALA A 612 16.66 25.00 4.55
CA ALA A 612 17.44 25.78 5.54
C ALA A 612 18.69 25.04 6.05
N GLY A 613 18.91 23.79 5.64
CA GLY A 613 20.07 23.00 6.04
C GLY A 613 20.07 22.55 7.51
N ARG A 614 18.88 22.45 8.14
CA ARG A 614 18.70 22.15 9.56
C ARG A 614 18.53 20.64 9.79
N TYR A 615 19.63 19.94 9.99
CA TYR A 615 19.65 18.47 10.01
C TYR A 615 18.79 17.82 11.11
N TRP A 616 18.51 18.50 12.23
CA TRP A 616 17.73 17.93 13.34
C TRP A 616 16.26 17.66 13.00
N PHE A 617 15.71 18.32 11.96
CA PHE A 617 14.38 17.97 11.44
C PHE A 617 14.30 16.54 10.89
N LEU A 618 15.43 15.90 10.57
CA LEU A 618 15.44 14.49 10.15
C LEU A 618 15.01 13.53 11.27
N TYR A 619 15.07 13.93 12.54
CA TYR A 619 14.56 13.13 13.67
C TYR A 619 13.07 12.83 13.55
N ILE A 620 12.30 13.68 12.87
CA ILE A 620 10.87 13.49 12.59
C ILE A 620 10.62 12.24 11.73
N LEU A 621 11.59 11.80 10.93
CA LEU A 621 11.45 10.61 10.08
C LEU A 621 11.58 9.31 10.88
N VAL A 622 12.25 9.33 12.04
CA VAL A 622 12.58 8.12 12.80
C VAL A 622 11.33 7.37 13.31
N PRO A 623 10.34 8.04 13.95
CA PRO A 623 9.14 7.36 14.46
C PRO A 623 8.35 6.61 13.39
N ILE A 624 8.19 7.20 12.19
CA ILE A 624 7.43 6.57 11.10
C ILE A 624 8.18 5.35 10.52
N ILE A 625 9.51 5.41 10.39
CA ILE A 625 10.35 4.27 9.94
C ILE A 625 10.21 3.11 10.91
N ILE A 626 10.36 3.37 12.22
CA ILE A 626 10.26 2.34 13.25
C ILE A 626 8.86 1.73 13.26
N THR A 627 7.83 2.54 13.03
CA THR A 627 6.43 2.08 12.99
C THR A 627 6.14 1.14 11.82
N ILE A 628 6.60 1.49 10.63
CA ILE A 628 6.43 0.65 9.44
C ILE A 628 7.22 -0.66 9.62
N PHE A 629 8.46 -0.56 10.11
CA PHE A 629 9.28 -1.72 10.43
C PHE A 629 8.63 -2.62 11.50
N ALA A 630 8.08 -2.05 12.57
CA ALA A 630 7.35 -2.79 13.61
C ALA A 630 6.13 -3.53 13.04
N MET A 631 5.35 -2.89 12.15
CA MET A 631 4.24 -3.57 11.47
C MET A 631 4.73 -4.69 10.54
N GLN A 632 5.86 -4.49 9.86
CA GLN A 632 6.44 -5.53 9.00
C GLN A 632 6.95 -6.73 9.81
N LEU A 633 7.51 -6.51 10.99
CA LEU A 633 7.85 -7.57 11.94
C LEU A 633 6.62 -8.35 12.39
N ILE A 634 5.49 -7.68 12.66
CA ILE A 634 4.19 -8.33 12.96
C ILE A 634 3.78 -9.22 11.79
N VAL A 635 3.78 -8.69 10.56
CA VAL A 635 3.41 -9.44 9.35
C VAL A 635 4.34 -10.65 9.13
N GLN A 636 5.65 -10.48 9.33
CA GLN A 636 6.62 -11.56 9.18
C GLN A 636 6.45 -12.62 10.28
N GLY A 637 6.22 -12.22 11.53
CA GLY A 637 5.95 -13.13 12.64
C GLY A 637 4.72 -13.99 12.39
N VAL A 638 3.66 -13.44 11.80
CA VAL A 638 2.48 -14.22 11.36
C VAL A 638 2.86 -15.24 10.30
N LYS A 639 3.58 -14.83 9.25
CA LYS A 639 4.01 -15.74 8.17
C LYS A 639 4.84 -16.91 8.70
N GLU A 640 5.75 -16.65 9.63
CA GLU A 640 6.60 -17.69 10.22
C GLU A 640 5.80 -18.73 11.02
N VAL A 641 4.86 -18.28 11.85
CA VAL A 641 3.99 -19.18 12.64
C VAL A 641 3.14 -20.05 11.71
N GLN A 642 2.74 -19.52 10.55
CA GLN A 642 1.99 -20.29 9.56
C GLN A 642 2.84 -21.32 8.82
N GLN A 643 4.07 -20.98 8.40
CA GLN A 643 4.93 -21.89 7.66
C GLN A 643 5.28 -23.16 8.44
N VAL A 644 5.44 -23.04 9.78
CA VAL A 644 5.64 -24.19 10.67
C VAL A 644 4.45 -25.16 10.65
N LYS A 645 3.22 -24.65 10.52
CA LYS A 645 2.00 -25.50 10.45
C LYS A 645 1.89 -26.27 9.13
N VAL A 646 2.57 -25.85 8.07
CA VAL A 646 2.53 -26.48 6.74
C VAL A 646 3.72 -27.44 6.52
N GLY A 647 4.49 -27.77 7.58
CA GLY A 647 5.53 -28.80 7.52
C GLY A 647 6.83 -28.35 6.83
N VAL A 648 7.03 -27.06 6.59
CA VAL A 648 8.34 -26.55 6.16
C VAL A 648 9.21 -26.38 7.39
N ILE A 649 10.17 -27.29 7.58
CA ILE A 649 11.11 -27.27 8.70
C ILE A 649 12.02 -26.04 8.54
N PHE A 650 11.70 -24.97 9.26
CA PHE A 650 12.64 -23.86 9.43
C PHE A 650 13.75 -24.31 10.39
N LYS A 651 14.96 -24.57 9.88
CA LYS A 651 16.14 -24.76 10.73
C LYS A 651 16.40 -23.44 11.47
N ARG A 652 16.04 -23.37 12.75
CA ARG A 652 16.49 -22.27 13.62
C ARG A 652 18.02 -22.23 13.59
N PRO A 653 18.67 -21.06 13.51
CA PRO A 653 20.08 -20.96 13.87
C PRO A 653 20.18 -21.30 15.37
N SER A 654 20.71 -22.46 15.70
CA SER A 654 20.88 -22.88 17.09
C SER A 654 21.99 -22.05 17.73
N LEU A 655 21.63 -20.95 18.39
CA LEU A 655 22.54 -20.16 19.23
C LEU A 655 22.68 -20.74 20.65
N SER A 656 22.36 -22.01 20.86
CA SER A 656 22.66 -22.70 22.11
C SER A 656 23.06 -24.12 21.79
N LYS A 657 24.37 -24.37 21.75
CA LYS A 657 24.91 -25.69 22.10
C LYS A 657 24.68 -25.90 23.60
N ARG A 658 23.43 -26.12 24.00
CA ARG A 658 23.18 -26.87 25.23
C ARG A 658 23.37 -28.32 24.84
N LYS A 659 24.42 -28.94 25.38
CA LYS A 659 24.63 -30.40 25.34
C LYS A 659 23.35 -31.07 25.85
N GLU A 660 22.49 -31.51 24.94
CA GLU A 660 21.57 -32.60 25.24
C GLU A 660 22.45 -33.83 25.46
N LYS A 661 22.44 -34.35 26.69
CA LYS A 661 22.96 -35.67 26.98
C LYS A 661 22.12 -36.65 26.16
N GLU A 662 22.74 -37.23 25.14
CA GLU A 662 22.23 -38.40 24.45
C GLU A 662 21.92 -39.48 25.49
N ASN A 663 20.66 -39.89 25.55
CA ASN A 663 20.25 -41.11 26.21
C ASN A 663 19.92 -42.09 25.06
N PRO A 664 20.79 -43.05 24.73
CA PRO A 664 20.58 -43.90 23.58
C PRO A 664 19.53 -44.97 23.94
N LYS A 665 18.28 -44.70 23.59
CA LYS A 665 17.30 -45.74 23.29
C LYS A 665 16.82 -45.52 21.86
N GLU A 666 17.71 -45.82 20.92
CA GLU A 666 17.32 -46.06 19.53
C GLU A 666 16.36 -47.26 19.50
N ILE A 667 15.10 -46.99 19.15
CA ILE A 667 14.20 -48.03 18.64
C ILE A 667 14.71 -48.32 17.23
N ASN A 668 15.55 -49.33 17.14
CA ASN A 668 16.14 -49.82 15.90
C ASN A 668 15.04 -50.49 15.06
N LEU A 669 14.35 -49.73 14.21
CA LEU A 669 13.46 -50.26 13.16
C LEU A 669 14.30 -50.78 11.99
N GLY A 670 15.20 -51.71 12.30
CA GLY A 670 15.95 -52.47 11.30
C GLY A 670 15.01 -53.51 10.69
N VAL A 671 14.63 -53.30 9.44
CA VAL A 671 13.93 -54.30 8.62
C VAL A 671 14.87 -55.50 8.44
N THR A 672 14.59 -56.62 9.12
CA THR A 672 15.33 -57.88 8.99
C THR A 672 14.74 -58.73 7.86
N LYS A 673 15.55 -59.59 7.23
CA LYS A 673 15.10 -60.52 6.17
C LYS A 673 13.93 -61.42 6.57
N GLU A 674 13.71 -61.64 7.87
CA GLU A 674 12.58 -62.42 8.40
C GLU A 674 11.23 -61.69 8.27
N SER A 675 11.20 -60.36 8.22
CA SER A 675 9.96 -59.60 8.07
C SER A 675 9.30 -59.78 6.70
N PHE A 676 10.05 -60.24 5.69
CA PHE A 676 9.53 -60.59 4.36
C PHE A 676 8.96 -62.01 4.28
N ALA A 677 9.34 -62.92 5.17
CA ALA A 677 8.87 -64.31 5.14
C ALA A 677 7.40 -64.45 5.62
N GLN A 678 6.87 -63.47 6.37
CA GLN A 678 5.51 -63.51 6.90
C GLN A 678 4.41 -63.05 5.94
N ILE A 679 4.75 -62.52 4.76
CA ILE A 679 3.74 -62.01 3.79
C ILE A 679 3.42 -63.05 2.69
N GLY A 680 4.17 -64.16 2.60
CA GLY A 680 4.06 -65.12 1.50
C GLY A 680 3.45 -66.49 1.81
N GLY A 681 2.89 -66.73 3.00
CA GLY A 681 2.52 -68.09 3.39
C GLY A 681 1.28 -68.18 4.29
N LYS A 682 0.09 -67.95 3.72
CA LYS A 682 -1.18 -68.59 4.12
C LYS A 682 -2.28 -68.18 3.14
N GLY A 683 -2.44 -69.00 2.10
CA GLY A 683 -3.51 -68.97 1.12
C GLY A 683 -3.59 -70.34 0.45
N ASN A 684 -4.01 -71.33 1.22
CA ASN A 684 -4.73 -72.52 0.76
C ASN A 684 -6.07 -72.52 1.47
#